data_AF-A0A9Q0SYK2-F1
#
_entry.id   AF-A0A9Q0SYK2-F1
#
_cell.length_a   1.000
_cell.length_b   1.000
_cell.length_c   1.000
_cell.angle_alpha   90.00
_cell.angle_beta   90.00
_cell.angle_gamma   90.00
#
_symmetry.space_group_name_H-M   'P 1'
#
loop_
_entity.id
_entity.type
_entity.pdbx_description
1 polymer ?
#
loop_
_entity_poly.entity_id
_entity_poly.type
_entity_poly.pdbx_seq_one_letter_code
_entity_poly.pdbx_strand_id
1 'polypeptide(L)'
;MAKSMTTNVMAAVIENAIPMLGDVSSVHARQGAGMLISSLVQGLGVELVPYARLLVVPLLRCMSDCDNSVRQSVTRSFAALVPLLPLARGLAPPSGLNEGLARNAEDTQFLEQLLDNSHIDDYKLCTELKVTLRRYQQEGINWLAFLKRFKLHGILCDDMGLGKTLQASAIVASDVAEFRALDNCEDVQPSLIVCPSTLVGHWAFEIEKYIDASLISTLQYSGSAQERICLREQFHKHNVIITSYDVVRKDIDYLGQSLWNYCILDEGHIIKNAKSKITAAVKQLKSQHRLILSGTPIQNNIMDLWSLFDFLMPGFLGTDRQFQATYGKPLLAARDPKCSAKDAEAGVLAMEALHKQVMPFLLRRTKDEVLSDLPEKIIQDRYCDLSPVQLKLYEQFSGSHVRQEISSMVKVDDSAHPEGNSASPKASTHVFQALQYLLKLCSHPLLVAGENMPESLVCQLHELLPPSCDILLELHKLHHSPKLVALQEILEECGIGVDASSSDNAVSVGQHRVLIFAQHKALLDIIERDLFQSYMKNVTYLRLDGSVEPQKRFDIVKAFNSDPTIDALLLTTHVGGLGLNLTSADTLVFMEHDWNPMRDLQAMDRAHRLGQKKVVNVHRLIMRGTVEEKVMSLQKFKVSVANAVINAENASLKTMNTDQLLDLFASAETRAKGATASKRTDGSSLDEDPKLMGTGKGLKAILGGLEDLWDQSQYTEEYNLSQFLAKLNG
;
A
#
# COMPACT_ATOMS: atom_id res chain seq x y z
N MET A 1 -38.08 36.18 -6.33
CA MET A 1 -39.12 35.40 -5.62
C MET A 1 -38.58 34.70 -4.37
N ALA A 2 -37.49 33.92 -4.44
CA ALA A 2 -36.95 33.25 -3.24
C ALA A 2 -36.58 34.22 -2.10
N LYS A 3 -35.94 35.36 -2.40
CA LYS A 3 -35.62 36.42 -1.42
C LYS A 3 -36.84 37.14 -0.80
N SER A 4 -38.03 36.99 -1.38
CA SER A 4 -39.25 37.69 -0.94
C SER A 4 -40.28 36.77 -0.28
N MET A 5 -40.18 35.45 -0.47
CA MET A 5 -41.09 34.43 0.07
C MET A 5 -40.32 33.17 0.50
N THR A 6 -39.34 33.34 1.39
CA THR A 6 -38.38 32.29 1.77
C THR A 6 -39.06 31.03 2.33
N THR A 7 -40.05 31.18 3.21
CA THR A 7 -40.75 30.04 3.84
C THR A 7 -41.52 29.17 2.83
N ASN A 8 -42.34 29.79 1.97
CA ASN A 8 -43.16 29.05 0.99
C ASN A 8 -42.32 28.41 -0.11
N VAL A 9 -41.26 29.10 -0.57
CA VAL A 9 -40.35 28.57 -1.58
C VAL A 9 -39.52 27.41 -1.01
N MET A 10 -39.03 27.52 0.22
CA MET A 10 -38.27 26.44 0.85
C MET A 10 -39.11 25.20 1.15
N ALA A 11 -40.38 25.37 1.54
CA ALA A 11 -41.31 24.24 1.68
C ALA A 11 -41.47 23.47 0.36
N ALA A 12 -41.74 24.18 -0.75
CA ALA A 12 -41.87 23.56 -2.07
C ALA A 12 -40.56 22.90 -2.57
N VAL A 13 -39.40 23.47 -2.24
CA VAL A 13 -38.08 22.90 -2.57
C VAL A 13 -37.84 21.60 -1.79
N ILE A 14 -38.19 21.57 -0.50
CA ILE A 14 -38.02 20.39 0.34
C ILE A 14 -38.96 19.26 -0.08
N GLU A 15 -40.21 19.57 -0.40
CA GLU A 15 -41.21 18.58 -0.79
C GLU A 15 -40.99 18.02 -2.20
N ASN A 16 -40.56 18.86 -3.15
CA ASN A 16 -40.51 18.47 -4.56
C ASN A 16 -39.08 18.32 -5.09
N ALA A 17 -38.17 19.26 -4.82
CA ALA A 17 -36.84 19.25 -5.41
C ALA A 17 -35.89 18.26 -4.73
N ILE A 18 -35.99 18.05 -3.41
CA ILE A 18 -35.14 17.07 -2.69
C ILE A 18 -35.42 15.63 -3.15
N PRO A 19 -36.68 15.16 -3.29
CA PRO A 19 -36.94 13.84 -3.87
C PRO A 19 -36.43 13.70 -5.30
N MET A 20 -36.52 14.77 -6.11
CA MET A 20 -36.00 14.78 -7.49
C MET A 20 -34.46 14.65 -7.57
N LEU A 21 -33.71 15.05 -6.54
CA LEU A 21 -32.27 14.77 -6.45
C LEU A 21 -31.97 13.28 -6.29
N GLY A 22 -32.87 12.53 -5.66
CA GLY A 22 -32.72 11.09 -5.41
C GLY A 22 -33.23 10.21 -6.54
N ASP A 23 -33.90 10.76 -7.55
CA ASP A 23 -34.53 10.02 -8.63
C ASP A 23 -33.52 9.44 -9.61
N VAL A 24 -33.38 8.12 -9.60
CA VAL A 24 -32.45 7.38 -10.47
C VAL A 24 -32.95 7.34 -11.93
N SER A 25 -34.26 7.45 -12.15
CA SER A 25 -34.88 7.27 -13.47
C SER A 25 -34.63 8.45 -14.42
N SER A 26 -34.50 9.66 -13.89
CA SER A 26 -34.37 10.89 -14.69
C SER A 26 -33.11 11.69 -14.35
N VAL A 27 -32.13 11.70 -15.27
CA VAL A 27 -30.93 12.54 -15.16
C VAL A 27 -31.29 14.03 -15.19
N HIS A 28 -32.25 14.43 -16.03
CA HIS A 28 -32.67 15.82 -16.18
C HIS A 28 -33.33 16.37 -14.91
N ALA A 29 -34.12 15.55 -14.21
CA ALA A 29 -34.71 15.92 -12.92
C ALA A 29 -33.63 16.22 -11.88
N ARG A 30 -32.61 15.35 -11.78
CA ARG A 30 -31.46 15.54 -10.88
C ARG A 30 -30.65 16.78 -11.22
N GLN A 31 -30.37 17.02 -12.50
CA GLN A 31 -29.66 18.21 -12.97
C GLN A 31 -30.42 19.49 -12.64
N GLY A 32 -31.73 19.53 -12.91
CA GLY A 32 -32.59 20.66 -12.58
C GLY A 32 -32.63 20.95 -11.08
N ALA A 33 -32.83 19.92 -10.26
CA ALA A 33 -32.86 20.04 -8.81
C ALA A 33 -31.50 20.51 -8.23
N GLY A 34 -30.39 19.95 -8.72
CA GLY A 34 -29.03 20.36 -8.32
C GLY A 34 -28.72 21.81 -8.68
N MET A 35 -29.12 22.26 -9.89
CA MET A 35 -28.93 23.63 -10.33
C MET A 35 -29.80 24.63 -9.57
N LEU A 36 -31.02 24.24 -9.23
CA LEU A 36 -31.93 25.03 -8.40
C LEU A 36 -31.34 25.25 -7.01
N ILE A 37 -30.86 24.19 -6.35
CA ILE A 37 -30.27 24.28 -5.01
C ILE A 37 -28.97 25.11 -5.04
N SER A 38 -28.11 24.91 -6.03
CA SER A 38 -26.89 25.72 -6.21
C SER A 38 -27.20 27.21 -6.35
N SER A 39 -28.26 27.54 -7.09
CA SER A 39 -28.71 28.92 -7.28
C SER A 39 -29.33 29.51 -5.99
N LEU A 40 -30.07 28.70 -5.22
CA LEU A 40 -30.62 29.09 -3.92
C LEU A 40 -29.54 29.37 -2.88
N VAL A 41 -28.53 28.49 -2.80
CA VAL A 41 -27.40 28.64 -1.87
C VAL A 41 -26.60 29.90 -2.19
N GLN A 42 -26.32 30.17 -3.48
CA GLN A 42 -25.64 31.40 -3.90
C GLN A 42 -26.50 32.66 -3.66
N GLY A 43 -27.82 32.54 -3.78
CA GLY A 43 -28.73 33.67 -3.66
C GLY A 43 -29.07 34.07 -2.22
N LEU A 44 -29.25 33.11 -1.32
CA LEU A 44 -29.75 33.31 0.05
C LEU A 44 -28.65 33.31 1.12
N GLY A 45 -27.53 32.61 0.91
CA GLY A 45 -26.39 32.58 1.83
C GLY A 45 -26.79 32.33 3.30
N VAL A 46 -26.66 33.36 4.14
CA VAL A 46 -26.91 33.29 5.60
C VAL A 46 -28.39 33.05 5.94
N GLU A 47 -29.33 33.43 5.08
CA GLU A 47 -30.77 33.18 5.31
C GLU A 47 -31.13 31.69 5.24
N LEU A 48 -30.22 30.86 4.70
CA LEU A 48 -30.40 29.41 4.59
C LEU A 48 -29.98 28.64 5.86
N VAL A 49 -29.38 29.29 6.85
CA VAL A 49 -28.87 28.66 8.08
C VAL A 49 -29.92 27.78 8.78
N PRO A 50 -31.19 28.19 8.96
CA PRO A 50 -32.21 27.36 9.59
C PRO A 50 -32.55 26.08 8.80
N TYR A 51 -32.33 26.09 7.48
CA TYR A 51 -32.63 24.99 6.56
C TYR A 51 -31.39 24.15 6.24
N ALA A 52 -30.19 24.55 6.69
CA ALA A 52 -28.93 23.89 6.34
C ALA A 52 -28.92 22.40 6.70
N ARG A 53 -29.46 22.04 7.87
CA ARG A 53 -29.56 20.64 8.33
C ARG A 53 -30.40 19.77 7.38
N LEU A 54 -31.45 20.34 6.78
CA LEU A 54 -32.37 19.65 5.87
C LEU A 54 -31.78 19.43 4.48
N LEU A 55 -30.82 20.27 4.10
CA LEU A 55 -30.23 20.27 2.76
C LEU A 55 -28.90 19.52 2.71
N VAL A 56 -28.13 19.53 3.80
CA VAL A 56 -26.78 18.95 3.84
C VAL A 56 -26.81 17.45 3.59
N VAL A 57 -27.73 16.70 4.21
CA VAL A 57 -27.76 15.23 4.07
C VAL A 57 -28.18 14.80 2.65
N PRO A 58 -29.25 15.36 2.05
CA PRO A 58 -29.58 15.07 0.65
C PRO A 58 -28.48 15.49 -0.34
N LEU A 59 -27.82 16.63 -0.11
CA LEU A 59 -26.70 17.05 -0.95
C LEU A 59 -25.54 16.06 -0.82
N LEU A 60 -25.20 15.64 0.40
CA LEU A 60 -24.13 14.68 0.63
C LEU A 60 -24.41 13.35 -0.11
N ARG A 61 -25.66 12.84 -0.08
CA ARG A 61 -26.10 11.64 -0.82
C ARG A 61 -25.90 11.75 -2.34
N CYS A 62 -25.88 12.95 -2.88
CA CYS A 62 -25.79 13.22 -4.32
C CYS A 62 -24.39 13.72 -4.76
N MET A 63 -23.44 13.90 -3.84
CA MET A 63 -22.06 14.34 -4.19
C MET A 63 -21.33 13.33 -5.09
N SER A 64 -21.79 12.08 -5.07
CA SER A 64 -21.17 10.98 -5.79
C SER A 64 -22.00 10.44 -6.94
N ASP A 65 -23.01 11.21 -7.36
CA ASP A 65 -23.89 10.88 -8.48
C ASP A 65 -23.10 10.44 -9.72
N CYS A 66 -23.64 9.54 -10.55
CA CYS A 66 -23.02 9.14 -11.80
C CYS A 66 -22.80 10.32 -12.77
N ASP A 67 -23.67 11.34 -12.74
CA ASP A 67 -23.59 12.50 -13.63
C ASP A 67 -22.65 13.60 -13.11
N ASN A 68 -21.77 14.09 -13.97
CA ASN A 68 -20.76 15.08 -13.59
C ASN A 68 -21.36 16.45 -13.26
N SER A 69 -22.41 16.86 -13.98
CA SER A 69 -23.04 18.18 -13.79
C SER A 69 -23.80 18.26 -12.47
N VAL A 70 -24.49 17.17 -12.10
CA VAL A 70 -25.14 17.02 -10.78
C VAL A 70 -24.09 17.10 -9.68
N ARG A 71 -23.03 16.29 -9.75
CA ARG A 71 -21.95 16.29 -8.74
C ARG A 71 -21.36 17.68 -8.54
N GLN A 72 -20.99 18.38 -9.61
CA GLN A 72 -20.38 19.71 -9.50
C GLN A 72 -21.32 20.72 -8.83
N SER A 73 -22.61 20.70 -9.18
CA SER A 73 -23.61 21.60 -8.61
C SER A 73 -23.85 21.30 -7.12
N VAL A 74 -23.97 20.03 -6.77
CA VAL A 74 -24.19 19.55 -5.41
C VAL A 74 -22.99 19.80 -4.52
N THR A 75 -21.78 19.45 -4.97
CA THR A 75 -20.53 19.67 -4.23
C THR A 75 -20.28 21.16 -3.96
N ARG A 76 -20.56 22.03 -4.94
CA ARG A 76 -20.46 23.49 -4.74
C ARG A 76 -21.46 23.99 -3.70
N SER A 77 -22.69 23.45 -3.72
CA SER A 77 -23.74 23.79 -2.76
C SER A 77 -23.37 23.33 -1.35
N PHE A 78 -22.85 22.10 -1.23
CA PHE A 78 -22.36 21.54 0.03
C PHE A 78 -21.20 22.35 0.61
N ALA A 79 -20.18 22.66 -0.20
CA ALA A 79 -19.02 23.45 0.24
C ALA A 79 -19.40 24.85 0.77
N ALA A 80 -20.47 25.45 0.24
CA ALA A 80 -21.00 26.72 0.74
C ALA A 80 -21.86 26.57 2.01
N LEU A 81 -22.48 25.39 2.23
CA LEU A 81 -23.37 25.13 3.37
C LEU A 81 -22.67 24.57 4.60
N VAL A 82 -21.63 23.76 4.43
CA VAL A 82 -20.90 23.14 5.55
C VAL A 82 -20.35 24.16 6.55
N PRO A 83 -19.73 25.29 6.13
CA PRO A 83 -19.27 26.32 7.06
C PRO A 83 -20.40 26.96 7.89
N LEU A 84 -21.65 26.85 7.43
CA LEU A 84 -22.84 27.42 8.08
C LEU A 84 -23.50 26.44 9.07
N LEU A 85 -23.14 25.14 9.06
CA LEU A 85 -23.67 24.13 9.98
C LEU A 85 -23.42 24.45 11.47
N PRO A 86 -22.25 24.95 11.90
CA PRO A 86 -22.04 25.33 13.30
C PRO A 86 -23.00 26.43 13.77
N LEU A 87 -23.36 27.37 12.88
CA LEU A 87 -24.31 28.45 13.17
C LEU A 87 -25.76 27.94 13.25
N ALA A 88 -26.05 26.80 12.61
CA ALA A 88 -27.33 26.12 12.71
C ALA A 88 -27.48 25.27 13.99
N ARG A 89 -26.40 25.08 14.76
CA ARG A 89 -26.45 24.31 16.02
C ARG A 89 -27.23 25.08 17.09
N GLY A 90 -28.40 24.56 17.47
CA GLY A 90 -29.25 25.11 18.53
C GLY A 90 -30.43 25.95 18.06
N LEU A 91 -30.60 26.15 16.74
CA LEU A 91 -31.78 26.82 16.19
C LEU A 91 -32.97 25.85 16.10
N ALA A 92 -34.16 26.35 16.47
CA ALA A 92 -35.41 25.64 16.25
C ALA A 92 -35.69 25.53 14.73
N PRO A 93 -36.27 24.40 14.26
CA PRO A 93 -36.63 24.26 12.86
C PRO A 93 -37.64 25.36 12.46
N PRO A 94 -37.58 25.85 11.21
CA PRO A 94 -38.43 26.94 10.75
C PRO A 94 -39.92 26.56 10.79
N SER A 95 -40.75 27.47 11.33
CA SER A 95 -42.20 27.29 11.47
C SER A 95 -42.91 27.30 10.10
N GLY A 96 -43.58 26.21 9.74
CA GLY A 96 -44.37 26.09 8.49
C GLY A 96 -44.17 24.80 7.68
N LEU A 97 -43.29 23.89 8.11
CA LEU A 97 -43.07 22.58 7.47
C LEU A 97 -43.95 21.52 8.16
N ASN A 98 -44.97 20.99 7.47
CA ASN A 98 -45.78 19.88 7.97
C ASN A 98 -45.17 18.52 7.58
N GLU A 99 -45.29 17.52 8.46
CA GLU A 99 -44.98 16.07 8.32
C GLU A 99 -43.58 15.60 7.86
N GLY A 100 -42.71 16.47 7.31
CA GLY A 100 -41.31 16.14 6.99
C GLY A 100 -40.38 15.95 8.20
N LEU A 101 -40.88 16.14 9.42
CA LEU A 101 -40.13 16.11 10.69
C LEU A 101 -39.48 14.75 11.01
N ALA A 102 -40.01 13.64 10.50
CA ALA A 102 -39.43 12.31 10.72
C ALA A 102 -38.06 12.13 10.03
N ARG A 103 -37.91 12.66 8.79
CA ARG A 103 -36.63 12.67 8.09
C ARG A 103 -35.58 13.51 8.81
N ASN A 104 -36.00 14.55 9.53
CA ASN A 104 -35.11 15.43 10.28
C ASN A 104 -34.47 14.70 11.48
N ALA A 105 -35.21 13.79 12.12
CA ALA A 105 -34.67 12.98 13.22
C ALA A 105 -33.64 11.98 12.69
N GLU A 106 -33.95 11.27 11.60
CA GLU A 106 -33.02 10.33 10.95
C GLU A 106 -31.76 11.03 10.41
N ASP A 107 -31.92 12.20 9.78
CA ASP A 107 -30.81 12.98 9.23
C ASP A 107 -29.96 13.63 10.36
N THR A 108 -30.55 13.92 11.52
CA THR A 108 -29.81 14.40 12.70
C THR A 108 -29.05 13.26 13.39
N GLN A 109 -29.71 12.10 13.58
CA GLN A 109 -29.07 10.88 14.06
C GLN A 109 -27.91 10.47 13.15
N PHE A 110 -28.09 10.59 11.83
CA PHE A 110 -27.04 10.37 10.84
C PHE A 110 -25.83 11.30 11.04
N LEU A 111 -26.05 12.60 11.24
CA LEU A 111 -24.95 13.54 11.45
C LEU A 111 -24.19 13.26 12.75
N GLU A 112 -24.86 12.74 13.78
CA GLU A 112 -24.21 12.27 15.01
C GLU A 112 -23.41 10.99 14.76
N GLN A 113 -23.99 9.99 14.09
CA GLN A 113 -23.33 8.74 13.70
C GLN A 113 -22.14 8.95 12.74
N LEU A 114 -22.19 9.98 11.89
CA LEU A 114 -21.09 10.34 10.98
C LEU A 114 -19.91 10.96 11.73
N LEU A 115 -20.17 11.65 12.83
CA LEU A 115 -19.12 12.27 13.65
C LEU A 115 -18.53 11.27 14.66
N ASP A 116 -19.33 10.29 15.11
CA ASP A 116 -18.91 9.23 16.02
C ASP A 116 -19.30 7.84 15.49
N ASN A 117 -18.30 7.14 14.96
CA ASN A 117 -18.46 5.79 14.42
C ASN A 117 -18.79 4.73 15.49
N SER A 118 -18.68 5.04 16.79
CA SER A 118 -18.93 4.07 17.86
C SER A 118 -20.43 3.81 18.10
N HIS A 119 -21.31 4.69 17.60
CA HIS A 119 -22.76 4.63 17.78
C HIS A 119 -23.52 4.16 16.52
N ILE A 120 -22.84 3.44 15.61
CA ILE A 120 -23.49 2.89 14.42
C ILE A 120 -24.37 1.71 14.82
N ASP A 121 -25.63 1.73 14.38
CA ASP A 121 -26.61 0.68 14.66
C ASP A 121 -26.16 -0.68 14.10
N ASP A 122 -26.50 -1.75 14.81
CA ASP A 122 -26.24 -3.11 14.34
C ASP A 122 -27.04 -3.43 13.08
N TYR A 123 -26.33 -3.71 11.99
CA TYR A 123 -26.93 -4.11 10.73
C TYR A 123 -27.08 -5.63 10.68
N LYS A 124 -28.32 -6.10 10.64
CA LYS A 124 -28.62 -7.52 10.44
C LYS A 124 -28.52 -7.82 8.95
N LEU A 125 -27.55 -8.66 8.59
CA LEU A 125 -27.41 -9.17 7.22
C LEU A 125 -28.70 -9.84 6.78
N CYS A 126 -29.15 -9.52 5.57
CA CYS A 126 -30.32 -10.15 4.95
C CYS A 126 -30.03 -11.57 4.45
N THR A 127 -28.82 -12.07 4.65
CA THR A 127 -28.31 -13.32 4.10
C THR A 127 -27.54 -14.10 5.17
N GLU A 128 -27.70 -15.42 5.15
CA GLU A 128 -26.89 -16.31 5.98
C GLU A 128 -25.54 -16.54 5.30
N LEU A 129 -24.46 -16.21 6.00
CA LEU A 129 -23.10 -16.52 5.57
C LEU A 129 -22.71 -17.90 6.09
N LYS A 130 -21.90 -18.64 5.32
CA LYS A 130 -21.35 -19.96 5.73
C LYS A 130 -20.35 -19.89 6.88
N VAL A 131 -20.09 -18.70 7.40
CA VAL A 131 -19.07 -18.43 8.43
C VAL A 131 -19.65 -17.50 9.49
N THR A 132 -19.32 -17.80 10.74
CA THR A 132 -19.60 -16.94 11.89
C THR A 132 -18.67 -15.73 11.88
N LEU A 133 -19.25 -14.53 11.76
CA LEU A 133 -18.50 -13.28 11.79
C LEU A 133 -17.96 -13.00 13.19
N ARG A 134 -16.72 -12.50 13.28
CA ARG A 134 -16.20 -11.94 14.52
C ARG A 134 -16.81 -10.57 14.79
N ARG A 135 -16.77 -10.12 16.05
CA ARG A 135 -17.31 -8.82 16.49
C ARG A 135 -16.83 -7.66 15.62
N TYR A 136 -15.53 -7.50 15.43
CA TYR A 136 -15.00 -6.40 14.60
C TYR A 136 -15.41 -6.56 13.12
N GLN A 137 -15.59 -7.78 12.61
CA GLN A 137 -16.07 -7.96 11.22
C GLN A 137 -17.52 -7.49 11.09
N GLN A 138 -18.35 -7.78 12.09
CA GLN A 138 -19.71 -7.28 12.16
C GLN A 138 -19.74 -5.75 12.29
N GLU A 139 -18.92 -5.15 13.16
CA GLU A 139 -18.80 -3.69 13.29
C GLU A 139 -18.35 -3.04 11.96
N GLY A 140 -17.46 -3.70 11.21
CA GLY A 140 -17.04 -3.24 9.89
C GLY A 140 -18.17 -3.31 8.86
N ILE A 141 -18.97 -4.37 8.89
CA ILE A 141 -20.18 -4.50 8.06
C ILE A 141 -21.24 -3.46 8.45
N ASN A 142 -21.42 -3.18 9.74
CA ASN A 142 -22.32 -2.12 10.22
C ASN A 142 -21.89 -0.76 9.63
N TRP A 143 -20.59 -0.45 9.64
CA TRP A 143 -20.06 0.76 9.03
C TRP A 143 -20.25 0.78 7.50
N LEU A 144 -20.03 -0.34 6.80
CA LEU A 144 -20.30 -0.43 5.36
C LEU A 144 -21.78 -0.27 5.02
N ALA A 145 -22.68 -0.82 5.84
CA ALA A 145 -24.12 -0.69 5.70
C ALA A 145 -24.59 0.74 5.99
N PHE A 146 -23.97 1.41 6.97
CA PHE A 146 -24.16 2.84 7.22
C PHE A 146 -23.79 3.66 5.98
N LEU A 147 -22.61 3.46 5.41
CA LEU A 147 -22.20 4.15 4.18
C LEU A 147 -23.20 3.91 3.04
N LYS A 148 -23.64 2.66 2.85
CA LYS A 148 -24.64 2.29 1.86
C LYS A 148 -25.96 3.05 2.07
N ARG A 149 -26.53 3.00 3.28
CA ARG A 149 -27.82 3.63 3.64
C ARG A 149 -27.82 5.12 3.29
N PHE A 150 -26.68 5.78 3.45
CA PHE A 150 -26.54 7.21 3.19
C PHE A 150 -25.85 7.55 1.86
N LYS A 151 -25.73 6.58 0.92
CA LYS A 151 -25.07 6.75 -0.38
C LYS A 151 -23.66 7.38 -0.27
N LEU A 152 -22.98 7.10 0.83
CA LEU A 152 -21.61 7.50 1.07
C LEU A 152 -20.63 6.44 0.56
N HIS A 153 -19.36 6.84 0.52
CA HIS A 153 -18.25 6.02 0.10
C HIS A 153 -17.13 6.13 1.12
N GLY A 154 -16.31 5.10 1.20
CA GLY A 154 -15.26 5.07 2.22
C GLY A 154 -14.08 4.19 1.84
N ILE A 155 -13.08 4.25 2.72
CA ILE A 155 -11.87 3.44 2.66
C ILE A 155 -11.85 2.53 3.88
N LEU A 156 -11.84 1.22 3.63
CA LEU A 156 -11.59 0.21 4.66
C LEU A 156 -10.08 -0.07 4.73
N CYS A 157 -9.45 0.56 5.72
CA CYS A 157 -8.03 0.52 6.03
C CYS A 157 -7.70 -0.46 7.17
N ASP A 158 -8.49 -1.52 7.34
CA ASP A 158 -8.16 -2.59 8.27
C ASP A 158 -6.79 -3.21 7.96
N ASP A 159 -6.06 -3.61 9.00
CA ASP A 159 -4.80 -4.31 8.83
C ASP A 159 -4.94 -5.60 7.99
N MET A 160 -3.82 -6.01 7.42
CA MET A 160 -3.74 -7.16 6.53
C MET A 160 -4.10 -8.45 7.23
N GLY A 161 -5.29 -8.99 6.94
CA GLY A 161 -5.71 -10.29 7.47
C GLY A 161 -6.92 -10.25 8.37
N LEU A 162 -7.52 -9.08 8.62
CA LEU A 162 -8.79 -8.96 9.35
C LEU A 162 -10.02 -9.42 8.55
N GLY A 163 -9.85 -9.76 7.27
CA GLY A 163 -10.94 -10.27 6.41
C GLY A 163 -11.71 -9.16 5.70
N LYS A 164 -11.01 -8.19 5.12
CA LYS A 164 -11.61 -7.11 4.29
C LYS A 164 -12.44 -7.66 3.14
N THR A 165 -11.94 -8.68 2.46
CA THR A 165 -12.63 -9.38 1.37
C THR A 165 -13.98 -9.93 1.84
N LEU A 166 -14.01 -10.65 2.97
CA LEU A 166 -15.25 -11.15 3.57
C LEU A 166 -16.24 -10.02 3.89
N GLN A 167 -15.80 -8.94 4.54
CA GLN A 167 -16.66 -7.80 4.88
C GLN A 167 -17.24 -7.14 3.63
N ALA A 168 -16.42 -6.93 2.59
CA ALA A 168 -16.83 -6.33 1.32
C ALA A 168 -17.78 -7.24 0.52
N SER A 169 -17.51 -8.54 0.47
CA SER A 169 -18.39 -9.50 -0.19
C SER A 169 -19.73 -9.65 0.54
N ALA A 170 -19.73 -9.60 1.87
CA ALA A 170 -20.96 -9.70 2.68
C ALA A 170 -21.91 -8.52 2.43
N ILE A 171 -21.42 -7.28 2.35
CA ILE A 171 -22.28 -6.13 2.07
C ILE A 171 -22.85 -6.16 0.65
N VAL A 172 -22.06 -6.58 -0.35
CA VAL A 172 -22.53 -6.76 -1.73
C VAL A 172 -23.59 -7.87 -1.81
N ALA A 173 -23.40 -8.96 -1.07
CA ALA A 173 -24.37 -10.05 -1.00
C ALA A 173 -25.69 -9.60 -0.37
N SER A 174 -25.62 -8.89 0.76
CA SER A 174 -26.80 -8.36 1.43
C SER A 174 -27.57 -7.40 0.53
N ASP A 175 -26.86 -6.56 -0.23
CA ASP A 175 -27.47 -5.65 -1.19
C ASP A 175 -28.20 -6.37 -2.33
N VAL A 176 -27.57 -7.36 -2.96
CA VAL A 176 -28.22 -8.17 -3.99
C VAL A 176 -29.46 -8.90 -3.44
N ALA A 177 -29.41 -9.37 -2.19
CA ALA A 177 -30.54 -10.02 -1.55
C ALA A 177 -31.71 -9.05 -1.29
N GLU A 178 -31.42 -7.85 -0.79
CA GLU A 178 -32.43 -6.79 -0.59
C GLU A 178 -33.12 -6.45 -1.91
N PHE A 179 -32.36 -6.25 -3.00
CA PHE A 179 -32.93 -5.96 -4.32
C PHE A 179 -33.84 -7.09 -4.83
N ARG A 180 -33.45 -8.35 -4.63
CA ARG A 180 -34.29 -9.50 -5.02
C ARG A 180 -35.57 -9.61 -4.21
N ALA A 181 -35.54 -9.23 -2.93
CA ALA A 181 -36.73 -9.26 -2.07
C ALA A 181 -37.76 -8.17 -2.41
N LEU A 182 -37.35 -7.11 -3.12
CA LEU A 182 -38.19 -5.96 -3.51
C LEU A 182 -38.98 -6.18 -4.82
N ASP A 183 -38.95 -7.37 -5.43
CA ASP A 183 -39.68 -7.75 -6.66
C ASP A 183 -39.48 -6.83 -7.90
N ASN A 184 -38.51 -5.91 -7.85
CA ASN A 184 -38.02 -5.15 -9.00
C ASN A 184 -37.04 -6.02 -9.80
N CYS A 185 -37.57 -7.00 -10.53
CA CYS A 185 -36.79 -8.03 -11.23
C CYS A 185 -36.20 -7.57 -12.58
N GLU A 186 -36.32 -6.29 -12.94
CA GLU A 186 -35.71 -5.73 -14.16
C GLU A 186 -34.47 -4.89 -13.79
N ASP A 187 -33.29 -5.41 -14.16
CA ASP A 187 -31.96 -4.77 -14.11
C ASP A 187 -31.32 -4.51 -12.74
N VAL A 188 -30.99 -5.59 -12.01
CA VAL A 188 -29.92 -5.49 -10.99
C VAL A 188 -28.60 -5.22 -11.71
N GLN A 189 -28.10 -3.99 -11.59
CA GLN A 189 -26.79 -3.61 -12.12
C GLN A 189 -25.70 -4.48 -11.48
N PRO A 190 -24.77 -5.04 -12.28
CA PRO A 190 -23.70 -5.86 -11.72
C PRO A 190 -22.76 -5.02 -10.85
N SER A 191 -22.11 -5.68 -9.90
CA SER A 191 -21.06 -5.10 -9.07
C SER A 191 -19.68 -5.43 -9.65
N LEU A 192 -18.79 -4.45 -9.67
CA LEU A 192 -17.43 -4.56 -10.19
C LEU A 192 -16.41 -4.60 -9.04
N ILE A 193 -15.53 -5.60 -9.07
CA ILE A 193 -14.39 -5.73 -8.16
C ILE A 193 -13.12 -5.62 -8.98
N VAL A 194 -12.31 -4.61 -8.69
CA VAL A 194 -11.01 -4.38 -9.34
C VAL A 194 -9.91 -4.70 -8.33
N CYS A 195 -9.05 -5.65 -8.67
CA CYS A 195 -7.97 -6.09 -7.79
C CYS A 195 -6.66 -6.28 -8.59
N PRO A 196 -5.51 -6.52 -7.94
CA PRO A 196 -4.31 -7.00 -8.62
C PRO A 196 -4.58 -8.28 -9.42
N SER A 197 -3.88 -8.48 -10.54
CA SER A 197 -4.11 -9.64 -11.43
C SER A 197 -3.92 -11.00 -10.74
N THR A 198 -3.14 -11.07 -9.68
CA THR A 198 -2.94 -12.25 -8.83
C THR A 198 -4.12 -12.59 -7.93
N LEU A 199 -5.00 -11.62 -7.66
CA LEU A 199 -6.11 -11.75 -6.72
C LEU A 199 -7.46 -12.02 -7.37
N VAL A 200 -7.55 -11.96 -8.70
CA VAL A 200 -8.80 -12.22 -9.42
C VAL A 200 -9.37 -13.60 -9.05
N GLY A 201 -8.54 -14.65 -9.09
CA GLY A 201 -8.95 -16.00 -8.70
C GLY A 201 -9.23 -16.14 -7.20
N HIS A 202 -8.48 -15.41 -6.37
CA HIS A 202 -8.65 -15.44 -4.91
C HIS A 202 -9.98 -14.83 -4.46
N TRP A 203 -10.39 -13.70 -5.06
CA TRP A 203 -11.70 -13.08 -4.83
C TRP A 203 -12.85 -14.01 -5.23
N ALA A 204 -12.75 -14.65 -6.40
CA ALA A 204 -13.76 -15.60 -6.85
C ALA A 204 -13.91 -16.77 -5.86
N PHE A 205 -12.78 -17.35 -5.44
CA PHE A 205 -12.76 -18.44 -4.47
C PHE A 205 -13.32 -18.04 -3.09
N GLU A 206 -12.98 -16.86 -2.57
CA GLU A 206 -13.50 -16.42 -1.27
C GLU A 206 -15.01 -16.16 -1.30
N ILE A 207 -15.52 -15.58 -2.39
CA ILE A 207 -16.97 -15.38 -2.56
C ILE A 207 -17.70 -16.72 -2.58
N GLU A 208 -17.24 -17.69 -3.39
CA GLU A 208 -17.83 -19.04 -3.46
C GLU A 208 -17.75 -19.80 -2.13
N LYS A 209 -16.69 -19.56 -1.36
CA LYS A 209 -16.48 -20.21 -0.06
C LYS A 209 -17.45 -19.70 1.01
N TYR A 210 -17.71 -18.39 1.06
CA TYR A 210 -18.47 -17.77 2.14
C TYR A 210 -19.94 -17.53 1.81
N ILE A 211 -20.28 -17.39 0.54
CA ILE A 211 -21.63 -17.02 0.07
C ILE A 211 -22.18 -18.11 -0.83
N ASP A 212 -23.50 -18.28 -0.83
CA ASP A 212 -24.16 -19.27 -1.70
C ASP A 212 -24.26 -18.81 -3.15
N ALA A 213 -24.01 -19.78 -4.05
CA ALA A 213 -24.02 -19.58 -5.50
C ALA A 213 -25.41 -19.22 -6.05
N SER A 214 -26.48 -19.51 -5.30
CA SER A 214 -27.84 -19.06 -5.64
C SER A 214 -27.98 -17.54 -5.53
N LEU A 215 -27.19 -16.90 -4.66
CA LEU A 215 -27.25 -15.47 -4.41
C LEU A 215 -26.26 -14.69 -5.28
N ILE A 216 -24.99 -15.08 -5.28
CA ILE A 216 -23.95 -14.42 -6.07
C ILE A 216 -23.38 -15.38 -7.11
N SER A 217 -23.45 -14.97 -8.38
CA SER A 217 -22.69 -15.53 -9.48
C SER A 217 -21.52 -14.60 -9.84
N THR A 218 -20.30 -15.14 -9.81
CA THR A 218 -19.07 -14.39 -10.11
C THR A 218 -18.56 -14.68 -11.51
N LEU A 219 -18.12 -13.64 -12.23
CA LEU A 219 -17.44 -13.76 -13.52
C LEU A 219 -16.01 -13.21 -13.42
N GLN A 220 -15.03 -14.04 -13.79
CA GLN A 220 -13.62 -13.61 -13.84
C GLN A 220 -13.33 -12.96 -15.20
N TYR A 221 -13.39 -11.64 -15.27
CA TYR A 221 -13.08 -10.86 -16.47
C TYR A 221 -11.57 -10.61 -16.59
N SER A 222 -10.86 -11.65 -17.02
CA SER A 222 -9.41 -11.64 -17.26
C SER A 222 -9.07 -12.47 -18.51
N GLY A 223 -7.82 -12.42 -18.99
CA GLY A 223 -7.38 -13.20 -20.14
C GLY A 223 -7.04 -12.35 -21.36
N SER A 224 -6.95 -12.99 -22.53
CA SER A 224 -6.61 -12.35 -23.81
C SER A 224 -7.72 -11.40 -24.30
N ALA A 225 -7.42 -10.51 -25.26
CA ALA A 225 -8.43 -9.57 -25.75
C ALA A 225 -9.64 -10.28 -26.40
N GLN A 226 -9.40 -11.41 -27.06
CA GLN A 226 -10.46 -12.22 -27.71
C GLN A 226 -11.34 -12.92 -26.67
N GLU A 227 -10.74 -13.54 -25.65
CA GLU A 227 -11.47 -14.13 -24.52
C GLU A 227 -12.36 -13.09 -23.84
N ARG A 228 -11.81 -11.89 -23.59
CA ARG A 228 -12.56 -10.80 -22.94
C ARG A 228 -13.77 -10.37 -23.77
N ILE A 229 -13.67 -10.30 -25.09
CA ILE A 229 -14.83 -9.98 -25.95
C ILE A 229 -15.94 -11.04 -25.79
N CYS A 230 -15.60 -12.32 -25.75
CA CYS A 230 -16.56 -13.39 -25.53
C CYS A 230 -17.20 -13.31 -24.13
N LEU A 231 -16.42 -12.98 -23.10
CA LEU A 231 -16.93 -12.84 -21.73
C LEU A 231 -17.93 -11.68 -21.56
N ARG A 232 -17.85 -10.63 -22.39
CA ARG A 232 -18.79 -9.49 -22.33
C ARG A 232 -20.24 -9.90 -22.55
N GLU A 233 -20.48 -10.90 -23.40
CA GLU A 233 -21.83 -11.43 -23.65
C GLU A 233 -22.46 -12.08 -22.40
N GLN A 234 -21.63 -12.47 -21.43
CA GLN A 234 -22.06 -13.15 -20.20
C GLN A 234 -22.27 -12.20 -19.02
N PHE A 235 -22.08 -10.89 -19.20
CA PHE A 235 -22.21 -9.90 -18.11
C PHE A 235 -23.63 -9.91 -17.51
N HIS A 236 -24.66 -10.06 -18.34
CA HIS A 236 -26.06 -10.12 -17.89
C HIS A 236 -26.40 -11.36 -17.05
N LYS A 237 -25.58 -12.42 -17.11
CA LYS A 237 -25.80 -13.66 -16.35
C LYS A 237 -25.19 -13.62 -14.96
N HIS A 238 -24.30 -12.66 -14.69
CA HIS A 238 -23.49 -12.63 -13.48
C HIS A 238 -23.74 -11.35 -12.68
N ASN A 239 -23.89 -11.49 -11.36
CA ASN A 239 -24.12 -10.33 -10.47
C ASN A 239 -22.81 -9.64 -10.07
N VAL A 240 -21.69 -10.36 -10.04
CA VAL A 240 -20.39 -9.82 -9.64
C VAL A 240 -19.35 -10.10 -10.72
N ILE A 241 -18.67 -9.05 -11.16
CA ILE A 241 -17.61 -9.13 -12.17
C ILE A 241 -16.29 -8.77 -11.50
N ILE A 242 -15.30 -9.65 -11.59
CA ILE A 242 -13.99 -9.49 -10.98
C ILE A 242 -12.97 -9.27 -12.10
N THR A 243 -12.22 -8.19 -12.04
CA THR A 243 -11.22 -7.85 -13.05
C THR A 243 -9.96 -7.26 -12.42
N SER A 244 -8.93 -7.04 -13.25
CA SER A 244 -7.68 -6.45 -12.82
C SER A 244 -7.50 -4.99 -13.26
N TYR A 245 -6.71 -4.23 -12.51
CA TYR A 245 -6.37 -2.84 -12.87
C TYR A 245 -5.85 -2.68 -14.30
N ASP A 246 -5.04 -3.64 -14.77
CA ASP A 246 -4.50 -3.63 -16.13
C ASP A 246 -5.58 -3.82 -17.20
N VAL A 247 -6.56 -4.68 -16.93
CA VAL A 247 -7.69 -4.94 -17.84
C VAL A 247 -8.61 -3.73 -17.89
N VAL A 248 -8.90 -3.11 -16.73
CA VAL A 248 -9.68 -1.86 -16.67
C VAL A 248 -9.04 -0.78 -17.55
N ARG A 249 -7.71 -0.60 -17.46
CA ARG A 249 -7.00 0.37 -18.30
C ARG A 249 -7.14 0.10 -19.79
N LYS A 250 -7.13 -1.17 -20.21
CA LYS A 250 -7.19 -1.57 -21.63
C LYS A 250 -8.61 -1.51 -22.21
N ASP A 251 -9.61 -1.82 -21.40
CA ASP A 251 -11.00 -2.00 -21.83
C ASP A 251 -11.93 -0.90 -21.29
N ILE A 252 -11.37 0.23 -20.86
CA ILE A 252 -12.13 1.31 -20.22
C ILE A 252 -13.22 1.89 -21.13
N ASP A 253 -13.00 1.91 -22.44
CA ASP A 253 -13.97 2.44 -23.41
C ASP A 253 -15.31 1.70 -23.34
N TYR A 254 -15.29 0.41 -22.99
CA TYR A 254 -16.49 -0.41 -22.78
C TYR A 254 -16.98 -0.35 -21.33
N LEU A 255 -16.07 -0.56 -20.37
CA LEU A 255 -16.43 -0.62 -18.95
C LEU A 255 -16.94 0.71 -18.38
N GLY A 256 -16.49 1.85 -18.93
CA GLY A 256 -16.93 3.20 -18.56
C GLY A 256 -18.30 3.59 -19.12
N GLN A 257 -18.81 2.86 -20.12
CA GLN A 257 -20.17 3.05 -20.63
C GLN A 257 -21.21 2.31 -19.77
N SER A 258 -20.79 1.22 -19.11
CA SER A 258 -21.63 0.42 -18.24
C SER A 258 -21.87 1.12 -16.88
N LEU A 259 -23.07 0.94 -16.33
CA LEU A 259 -23.42 1.40 -14.98
C LEU A 259 -23.27 0.23 -14.00
N TRP A 260 -22.52 0.46 -12.93
CA TRP A 260 -22.22 -0.54 -11.91
C TRP A 260 -22.95 -0.20 -10.62
N ASN A 261 -23.35 -1.23 -9.87
CA ASN A 261 -23.92 -1.03 -8.55
C ASN A 261 -22.81 -0.68 -7.54
N TYR A 262 -21.96 -1.66 -7.20
CA TYR A 262 -20.74 -1.43 -6.44
C TYR A 262 -19.50 -1.35 -7.37
N CYS A 263 -18.54 -0.51 -7.02
CA CYS A 263 -17.17 -0.53 -7.53
C CYS A 263 -16.20 -0.62 -6.35
N ILE A 264 -15.59 -1.80 -6.17
CA ILE A 264 -14.66 -2.09 -5.08
C ILE A 264 -13.25 -2.13 -5.64
N LEU A 265 -12.34 -1.36 -5.05
CA LEU A 265 -10.92 -1.34 -5.39
C LEU A 265 -10.12 -2.03 -4.29
N ASP A 266 -9.54 -3.18 -4.58
CA ASP A 266 -8.64 -3.89 -3.67
C ASP A 266 -7.19 -3.46 -3.86
N GLU A 267 -6.44 -3.32 -2.76
CA GLU A 267 -5.11 -2.69 -2.75
C GLU A 267 -5.12 -1.29 -3.40
N GLY A 268 -6.08 -0.45 -2.99
CA GLY A 268 -6.32 0.88 -3.58
C GLY A 268 -5.16 1.86 -3.54
N HIS A 269 -4.07 1.57 -2.81
CA HIS A 269 -2.83 2.33 -2.89
C HIS A 269 -2.21 2.35 -4.30
N ILE A 270 -2.64 1.46 -5.22
CA ILE A 270 -2.27 1.48 -6.64
C ILE A 270 -2.72 2.76 -7.35
N ILE A 271 -3.86 3.34 -6.97
CA ILE A 271 -4.42 4.56 -7.59
C ILE A 271 -3.99 5.86 -6.88
N LYS A 272 -2.90 5.81 -6.10
CA LYS A 272 -2.36 6.96 -5.37
C LYS A 272 -1.93 8.12 -6.27
N ASN A 273 -1.37 7.81 -7.44
CA ASN A 273 -0.91 8.82 -8.38
C ASN A 273 -2.03 9.22 -9.35
N ALA A 274 -2.62 10.39 -9.14
CA ALA A 274 -3.70 10.92 -9.95
C ALA A 274 -3.38 11.07 -11.45
N LYS A 275 -2.09 11.25 -11.81
CA LYS A 275 -1.65 11.40 -13.21
C LYS A 275 -1.48 10.06 -13.93
N SER A 276 -1.51 8.94 -13.21
CA SER A 276 -1.32 7.63 -13.80
C SER A 276 -2.49 7.25 -14.72
N LYS A 277 -2.18 6.59 -15.85
CA LYS A 277 -3.21 6.12 -16.81
C LYS A 277 -4.21 5.16 -16.17
N ILE A 278 -3.76 4.35 -15.20
CA ILE A 278 -4.62 3.43 -14.46
C ILE A 278 -5.63 4.22 -13.62
N THR A 279 -5.18 5.23 -12.86
CA THR A 279 -6.06 6.06 -12.04
C THR A 279 -7.07 6.82 -12.89
N ALA A 280 -6.63 7.39 -14.02
CA ALA A 280 -7.51 8.07 -14.96
C ALA A 280 -8.59 7.14 -15.53
N ALA A 281 -8.24 5.88 -15.83
CA ALA A 281 -9.21 4.87 -16.30
C ALA A 281 -10.18 4.47 -15.19
N VAL A 282 -9.70 4.16 -13.99
CA VAL A 282 -10.55 3.75 -12.85
C VAL A 282 -11.55 4.85 -12.46
N LYS A 283 -11.13 6.12 -12.50
CA LYS A 283 -12.02 7.28 -12.21
C LYS A 283 -13.13 7.50 -13.25
N GLN A 284 -13.04 6.89 -14.45
CA GLN A 284 -14.10 6.96 -15.46
C GLN A 284 -15.24 5.96 -15.21
N LEU A 285 -15.05 4.98 -14.33
CA LEU A 285 -16.06 3.98 -14.00
C LEU A 285 -17.24 4.62 -13.25
N LYS A 286 -18.45 4.38 -13.75
CA LYS A 286 -19.68 4.92 -13.17
C LYS A 286 -20.31 3.89 -12.24
N SER A 287 -20.39 4.22 -10.95
CA SER A 287 -20.92 3.33 -9.92
C SER A 287 -21.79 4.07 -8.91
N GLN A 288 -22.78 3.38 -8.34
CA GLN A 288 -23.65 3.92 -7.29
C GLN A 288 -22.93 3.93 -5.93
N HIS A 289 -22.18 2.87 -5.62
CA HIS A 289 -21.41 2.73 -4.39
C HIS A 289 -19.93 2.47 -4.69
N ARG A 290 -19.03 3.20 -4.03
CA ARG A 290 -17.58 3.06 -4.17
C ARG A 290 -16.94 2.68 -2.84
N LEU A 291 -16.04 1.72 -2.89
CA LEU A 291 -15.30 1.25 -1.72
C LEU A 291 -13.84 1.04 -2.11
N ILE A 292 -12.92 1.52 -1.29
CA ILE A 292 -11.50 1.20 -1.39
C ILE A 292 -11.11 0.31 -0.23
N LEU A 293 -10.39 -0.78 -0.52
CA LEU A 293 -9.76 -1.64 0.47
C LEU A 293 -8.25 -1.40 0.41
N SER A 294 -7.63 -1.12 1.55
CA SER A 294 -6.18 -1.00 1.65
C SER A 294 -5.69 -1.67 2.92
N GLY A 295 -4.60 -2.41 2.84
CA GLY A 295 -3.89 -2.93 4.01
C GLY A 295 -2.77 -2.02 4.51
N THR A 296 -2.37 -1.03 3.71
CA THR A 296 -1.26 -0.13 4.03
C THR A 296 -1.81 1.24 4.44
N PRO A 297 -1.20 1.92 5.44
CA PRO A 297 -1.62 3.24 5.84
C PRO A 297 -1.36 4.24 4.70
N ILE A 298 -2.40 4.98 4.29
CA ILE A 298 -2.39 5.97 3.19
C ILE A 298 -1.61 7.27 3.55
N GLN A 299 -0.88 7.29 4.66
CA GLN A 299 -0.52 8.53 5.36
C GLN A 299 0.77 9.22 4.91
N ASN A 300 1.56 8.62 4.01
CA ASN A 300 2.89 9.17 3.72
C ASN A 300 2.86 10.39 2.77
N ASN A 301 1.85 10.51 1.90
CA ASN A 301 1.69 11.64 1.00
C ASN A 301 0.22 12.10 0.91
N ILE A 302 -0.01 13.36 1.26
CA ILE A 302 -1.35 13.98 1.25
C ILE A 302 -1.96 14.02 -0.16
N MET A 303 -1.11 14.07 -1.19
CA MET A 303 -1.57 14.01 -2.59
C MET A 303 -2.15 12.63 -2.94
N ASP A 304 -1.64 11.56 -2.31
CA ASP A 304 -2.17 10.21 -2.49
C ASP A 304 -3.60 10.15 -1.94
N LEU A 305 -3.81 10.71 -0.75
CA LEU A 305 -5.14 10.80 -0.13
C LEU A 305 -6.13 11.56 -1.02
N TRP A 306 -5.71 12.67 -1.62
CA TRP A 306 -6.56 13.41 -2.57
C TRP A 306 -6.97 12.55 -3.76
N SER A 307 -6.04 11.79 -4.35
CA SER A 307 -6.36 10.93 -5.49
C SER A 307 -7.40 9.86 -5.16
N LEU A 308 -7.33 9.27 -3.95
CA LEU A 308 -8.29 8.28 -3.48
C LEU A 308 -9.67 8.89 -3.22
N PHE A 309 -9.72 10.03 -2.54
CA PHE A 309 -10.98 10.73 -2.27
C PHE A 309 -11.62 11.30 -3.54
N ASP A 310 -10.82 11.68 -4.54
CA ASP A 310 -11.33 12.07 -5.85
C ASP A 310 -11.98 10.89 -6.61
N PHE A 311 -11.51 9.66 -6.40
CA PHE A 311 -12.23 8.47 -6.87
C PHE A 311 -13.52 8.22 -6.09
N LEU A 312 -13.48 8.30 -4.75
CA LEU A 312 -14.67 8.06 -3.92
C LEU A 312 -15.74 9.11 -4.15
N MET A 313 -15.43 10.36 -3.85
CA MET A 313 -16.34 11.51 -3.86
C MET A 313 -15.70 12.66 -4.66
N PRO A 314 -15.84 12.66 -6.00
CA PRO A 314 -15.25 13.69 -6.85
C PRO A 314 -15.66 15.10 -6.43
N GLY A 315 -14.66 15.95 -6.17
CA GLY A 315 -14.85 17.34 -5.75
C GLY A 315 -15.04 17.56 -4.25
N PHE A 316 -15.14 16.53 -3.42
CA PHE A 316 -15.23 16.67 -1.95
C PHE A 316 -14.06 17.49 -1.37
N LEU A 317 -12.84 17.22 -1.84
CA LEU A 317 -11.62 17.96 -1.46
C LEU A 317 -11.28 19.11 -2.42
N GLY A 318 -12.18 19.45 -3.34
CA GLY A 318 -11.95 20.39 -4.43
C GLY A 318 -11.02 19.87 -5.51
N THR A 319 -10.63 20.76 -6.44
CA THR A 319 -9.72 20.44 -7.54
C THR A 319 -8.27 20.27 -7.03
N ASP A 320 -7.45 19.53 -7.77
CA ASP A 320 -6.01 19.33 -7.48
C ASP A 320 -5.29 20.64 -7.12
N ARG A 321 -5.54 21.70 -7.90
CA ARG A 321 -4.96 23.04 -7.66
C ARG A 321 -5.43 23.68 -6.36
N GLN A 322 -6.71 23.58 -6.05
CA GLN A 322 -7.28 24.13 -4.81
C GLN A 322 -6.78 23.36 -3.59
N PHE A 323 -6.72 22.03 -3.71
CA PHE A 323 -6.21 21.16 -2.67
C PHE A 323 -4.72 21.43 -2.40
N GLN A 324 -3.90 21.54 -3.45
CA GLN A 324 -2.49 21.88 -3.32
C GLN A 324 -2.29 23.27 -2.72
N ALA A 325 -3.14 24.25 -3.03
CA ALA A 325 -3.06 25.58 -2.43
C ALA A 325 -3.46 25.59 -0.95
N THR A 326 -4.48 24.83 -0.57
CA THR A 326 -5.09 24.85 0.78
C THR A 326 -4.33 23.97 1.77
N TYR A 327 -3.91 22.78 1.34
CA TYR A 327 -3.25 21.79 2.19
C TYR A 327 -1.82 21.53 1.76
N GLY A 328 -1.55 21.37 0.46
CA GLY A 328 -0.22 21.01 -0.04
C GLY A 328 0.89 22.02 0.29
N LYS A 329 0.70 23.31 -0.08
CA LYS A 329 1.70 24.36 0.11
C LYS A 329 2.01 24.63 1.60
N PRO A 330 1.02 24.78 2.51
CA PRO A 330 1.31 24.94 3.92
C PRO A 330 2.07 23.76 4.54
N LEU A 331 1.75 22.53 4.12
CA LEU A 331 2.40 21.32 4.65
C LEU A 331 3.83 21.15 4.14
N LEU A 332 4.10 21.51 2.89
CA LEU A 332 5.46 21.54 2.34
C LEU A 332 6.31 22.63 3.03
N ALA A 333 5.74 23.82 3.24
CA ALA A 333 6.41 24.90 3.95
C ALA A 333 6.72 24.53 5.41
N ALA A 334 5.82 23.79 6.08
CA ALA A 334 6.04 23.30 7.43
C ALA A 334 7.09 22.17 7.53
N ARG A 335 7.38 21.46 6.43
CA ARG A 335 8.43 20.44 6.36
C ARG A 335 9.81 21.03 6.04
N ASP A 336 9.90 22.28 5.61
CA ASP A 336 11.17 22.93 5.31
C ASP A 336 11.97 23.19 6.61
N PRO A 337 13.24 22.78 6.71
CA PRO A 337 14.09 23.04 7.89
C PRO A 337 14.28 24.53 8.20
N LYS A 338 13.99 25.44 7.26
CA LYS A 338 14.04 26.91 7.47
C LYS A 338 12.66 27.52 7.74
N CYS A 339 11.67 26.73 8.16
CA CYS A 339 10.30 27.22 8.33
C CYS A 339 10.15 28.30 9.42
N SER A 340 9.27 29.27 9.17
CA SER A 340 8.82 30.23 10.18
C SER A 340 7.84 29.55 11.14
N ALA A 341 7.78 30.01 12.39
CA ALA A 341 6.78 29.53 13.37
C ALA A 341 5.33 29.64 12.85
N LYS A 342 5.04 30.65 12.02
CA LYS A 342 3.73 30.83 11.37
C LYS A 342 3.43 29.76 10.32
N ASP A 343 4.46 29.34 9.57
CA ASP A 343 4.30 28.32 8.51
C ASP A 343 4.13 26.94 9.14
N ALA A 344 4.85 26.67 10.23
CA ALA A 344 4.66 25.45 11.02
C ALA A 344 3.24 25.36 11.61
N GLU A 345 2.74 26.45 12.22
CA GLU A 345 1.37 26.50 12.75
C GLU A 345 0.32 26.32 11.64
N ALA A 346 0.48 27.01 10.52
CA ALA A 346 -0.41 26.87 9.36
C ALA A 346 -0.42 25.43 8.82
N GLY A 347 0.72 24.74 8.79
CA GLY A 347 0.82 23.33 8.41
C GLY A 347 0.06 22.40 9.36
N VAL A 348 0.21 22.58 10.69
CA VAL A 348 -0.50 21.77 11.68
C VAL A 348 -2.01 21.95 11.57
N LEU A 349 -2.48 23.21 11.48
CA LEU A 349 -3.91 23.51 11.30
C LEU A 349 -4.48 22.91 10.02
N ALA A 350 -3.73 22.98 8.91
CA ALA A 350 -4.13 22.38 7.64
C ALA A 350 -4.23 20.85 7.74
N MET A 351 -3.29 20.20 8.43
CA MET A 351 -3.31 18.74 8.65
C MET A 351 -4.51 18.32 9.51
N GLU A 352 -4.78 19.03 10.61
CA GLU A 352 -5.89 18.74 11.50
C GLU A 352 -7.24 18.93 10.81
N ALA A 353 -7.40 20.03 10.06
CA ALA A 353 -8.59 20.30 9.28
C ALA A 353 -8.85 19.20 8.23
N LEU A 354 -7.79 18.76 7.53
CA LEU A 354 -7.90 17.68 6.55
C LEU A 354 -8.28 16.35 7.22
N HIS A 355 -7.59 15.96 8.29
CA HIS A 355 -7.89 14.74 9.04
C HIS A 355 -9.34 14.73 9.51
N LYS A 356 -9.83 15.82 10.11
CA LYS A 356 -11.21 15.94 10.58
C LYS A 356 -12.25 15.77 9.47
N GLN A 357 -11.92 16.19 8.24
CA GLN A 357 -12.81 16.02 7.08
C GLN A 357 -12.85 14.58 6.56
N VAL A 358 -11.72 13.87 6.57
CA VAL A 358 -11.61 12.52 5.96
C VAL A 358 -11.94 11.37 6.92
N MET A 359 -11.75 11.56 8.23
CA MET A 359 -11.89 10.51 9.25
C MET A 359 -13.24 9.76 9.24
N PRO A 360 -14.41 10.41 9.04
CA PRO A 360 -15.69 9.69 8.97
C PRO A 360 -15.76 8.62 7.87
N PHE A 361 -14.99 8.82 6.79
CA PHE A 361 -14.98 7.97 5.61
C PHE A 361 -13.83 6.95 5.60
N LEU A 362 -13.06 6.88 6.69
CA LEU A 362 -11.92 5.98 6.82
C LEU A 362 -12.05 5.14 8.07
N LEU A 363 -12.25 3.84 7.89
CA LEU A 363 -12.24 2.88 8.99
C LEU A 363 -10.88 2.17 9.02
N ARG A 364 -10.13 2.35 10.11
CA ARG A 364 -8.83 1.70 10.33
C ARG A 364 -8.82 1.03 11.70
N ARG A 365 -8.40 -0.24 11.72
CA ARG A 365 -8.26 -1.06 12.93
C ARG A 365 -7.00 -1.91 12.82
N THR A 366 -6.25 -2.02 13.91
CA THR A 366 -5.01 -2.80 13.94
C THR A 366 -5.23 -4.22 14.44
N LYS A 367 -4.37 -5.17 14.06
CA LYS A 367 -4.48 -6.57 14.55
C LYS A 367 -4.45 -6.66 16.07
N ASP A 368 -3.58 -5.86 16.69
CA ASP A 368 -3.34 -5.88 18.13
C ASP A 368 -4.57 -5.36 18.92
N GLU A 369 -5.38 -4.48 18.32
CA GLU A 369 -6.64 -4.00 18.93
C GLU A 369 -7.76 -5.04 18.90
N VAL A 370 -7.82 -5.86 17.85
CA VAL A 370 -9.01 -6.70 17.56
C VAL A 370 -8.81 -8.21 17.70
N LEU A 371 -7.56 -8.70 17.73
CA LEU A 371 -7.27 -10.13 17.79
C LEU A 371 -6.43 -10.48 19.02
N SER A 372 -7.06 -11.11 20.01
CA SER A 372 -6.37 -11.76 21.13
C SER A 372 -5.85 -13.16 20.79
N ASP A 373 -6.43 -13.81 19.77
CA ASP A 373 -6.25 -15.25 19.51
C ASP A 373 -5.17 -15.57 18.48
N LEU A 374 -4.54 -14.55 17.90
CA LEU A 374 -3.53 -14.74 16.87
C LEU A 374 -2.19 -15.09 17.54
N PRO A 375 -1.51 -16.17 17.12
CA PRO A 375 -0.23 -16.54 17.72
C PRO A 375 0.83 -15.47 17.45
N GLU A 376 1.85 -15.43 18.30
CA GLU A 376 2.93 -14.45 18.21
C GLU A 376 3.71 -14.57 16.89
N LYS A 377 4.24 -13.44 16.43
CA LYS A 377 5.15 -13.34 15.29
C LYS A 377 6.55 -13.02 15.82
N ILE A 378 7.48 -13.95 15.66
CA ILE A 378 8.86 -13.80 16.13
C ILE A 378 9.75 -13.42 14.94
N ILE A 379 10.33 -12.23 14.96
CA ILE A 379 11.26 -11.76 13.93
C ILE A 379 12.69 -11.94 14.43
N GLN A 380 13.50 -12.71 13.69
CA GLN A 380 14.89 -13.01 13.99
C GLN A 380 15.80 -12.51 12.87
N ASP A 381 16.65 -11.52 13.19
CA ASP A 381 17.70 -11.04 12.28
C ASP A 381 18.91 -11.99 12.41
N ARG A 382 19.21 -12.77 11.37
CA ARG A 382 20.38 -13.66 11.30
C ARG A 382 21.48 -13.00 10.46
N TYR A 383 22.59 -12.71 11.12
CA TYR A 383 23.71 -12.03 10.50
C TYR A 383 24.73 -13.02 9.93
N CYS A 384 25.07 -12.86 8.66
CA CYS A 384 26.06 -13.65 7.94
C CYS A 384 27.29 -12.80 7.61
N ASP A 385 28.47 -13.40 7.61
CA ASP A 385 29.72 -12.76 7.20
C ASP A 385 29.99 -13.00 5.71
N LEU A 386 30.61 -12.04 5.01
CA LEU A 386 30.93 -12.16 3.58
C LEU A 386 31.93 -13.29 3.32
N SER A 387 31.75 -14.03 2.22
CA SER A 387 32.76 -14.99 1.78
C SER A 387 34.01 -14.26 1.26
N PRO A 388 35.19 -14.91 1.25
CA PRO A 388 36.42 -14.29 0.74
C PRO A 388 36.29 -13.76 -0.69
N VAL A 389 35.53 -14.47 -1.54
CA VAL A 389 35.23 -14.06 -2.91
C VAL A 389 34.34 -12.81 -2.94
N GLN A 390 33.26 -12.80 -2.14
CA GLN A 390 32.38 -11.64 -2.06
C GLN A 390 33.11 -10.42 -1.51
N LEU A 391 33.96 -10.58 -0.49
CA LEU A 391 34.71 -9.50 0.13
C LEU A 391 35.68 -8.84 -0.86
N LYS A 392 36.46 -9.63 -1.61
CA LYS A 392 37.38 -9.09 -2.63
C LYS A 392 36.62 -8.29 -3.71
N LEU A 393 35.52 -8.85 -4.22
CA LEU A 393 34.68 -8.16 -5.22
C LEU A 393 34.04 -6.89 -4.65
N TYR A 394 33.63 -6.92 -3.38
CA TYR A 394 33.00 -5.79 -2.71
C TYR A 394 33.99 -4.64 -2.46
N GLU A 395 35.20 -4.95 -2.00
CA GLU A 395 36.27 -3.98 -1.79
C GLU A 395 36.73 -3.35 -3.11
N GLN A 396 36.85 -4.14 -4.18
CA GLN A 396 37.21 -3.64 -5.50
C GLN A 396 36.14 -2.72 -6.07
N PHE A 397 34.86 -3.08 -5.96
CA PHE A 397 33.80 -2.19 -6.40
C PHE A 397 33.76 -0.90 -5.56
N SER A 398 34.00 -1.02 -4.25
CA SER A 398 34.06 0.14 -3.34
C SER A 398 35.31 1.02 -3.54
N GLY A 399 36.40 0.43 -4.05
CA GLY A 399 37.69 1.08 -4.29
C GLY A 399 37.90 1.58 -5.72
N SER A 400 37.18 1.05 -6.71
CA SER A 400 37.31 1.43 -8.13
C SER A 400 36.45 2.65 -8.51
N HIS A 401 36.64 3.09 -9.77
CA HIS A 401 36.14 4.29 -10.49
C HIS A 401 34.82 4.93 -10.01
N VAL A 402 33.86 4.15 -9.49
CA VAL A 402 32.54 4.60 -9.01
C VAL A 402 32.63 5.61 -7.86
N ARG A 403 33.51 5.42 -6.87
CA ARG A 403 33.65 6.41 -5.77
C ARG A 403 34.25 7.73 -6.28
N GLN A 404 35.14 7.67 -7.26
CA GLN A 404 35.76 8.84 -7.87
C GLN A 404 34.79 9.58 -8.80
N GLU A 405 33.99 8.87 -9.60
CA GLU A 405 32.91 9.42 -10.45
C GLU A 405 31.76 10.01 -9.65
N ILE A 406 31.29 9.32 -8.60
CA ILE A 406 30.27 9.86 -7.70
C ILE A 406 30.83 11.12 -7.01
N SER A 407 32.10 11.11 -6.58
CA SER A 407 32.72 12.29 -5.96
C SER A 407 32.99 13.44 -6.93
N SER A 408 33.24 13.16 -8.22
CA SER A 408 33.50 14.19 -9.24
C SER A 408 32.21 14.82 -9.73
N MET A 409 31.12 14.05 -9.89
CA MET A 409 29.80 14.58 -10.22
C MET A 409 29.20 15.41 -9.08
N VAL A 410 29.38 15.00 -7.82
CA VAL A 410 28.90 15.75 -6.64
C VAL A 410 29.61 17.09 -6.47
N LYS A 411 30.87 17.22 -6.88
CA LYS A 411 31.61 18.50 -6.82
C LYS A 411 31.17 19.51 -7.88
N VAL A 412 30.58 19.07 -8.99
CA VAL A 412 30.13 19.96 -10.07
C VAL A 412 28.84 20.68 -9.68
N ASP A 413 27.94 20.02 -8.94
CA ASP A 413 26.66 20.60 -8.47
C ASP A 413 26.82 21.70 -7.40
N ASP A 414 27.92 21.72 -6.64
CA ASP A 414 28.18 22.79 -5.65
C ASP A 414 28.67 24.12 -6.28
N SER A 415 28.97 24.12 -7.59
CA SER A 415 29.60 25.27 -8.27
C SER A 415 28.72 25.98 -9.31
N ALA A 416 27.48 25.52 -9.53
CA ALA A 416 26.51 26.17 -10.41
C ALA A 416 25.37 26.81 -9.60
N HIS A 417 24.98 28.01 -10.01
CA HIS A 417 24.03 28.91 -9.33
C HIS A 417 22.66 28.28 -8.93
N PRO A 418 21.99 28.82 -7.90
CA PRO A 418 20.77 28.26 -7.31
C PRO A 418 19.50 28.74 -8.04
N GLU A 419 19.31 28.35 -9.28
CA GLU A 419 18.02 28.50 -9.98
C GLU A 419 17.64 27.21 -10.71
N GLY A 420 16.83 26.37 -10.06
CA GLY A 420 16.17 25.22 -10.68
C GLY A 420 16.20 23.94 -9.84
N ASN A 421 15.10 23.65 -9.15
CA ASN A 421 14.84 22.37 -8.45
C ASN A 421 14.65 21.20 -9.43
N SER A 422 15.74 20.76 -10.07
CA SER A 422 15.77 19.44 -10.72
C SER A 422 17.17 18.87 -10.58
N ALA A 423 17.38 18.02 -9.57
CA ALA A 423 18.53 17.12 -9.54
C ALA A 423 18.61 16.42 -10.90
N SER A 424 19.77 16.45 -11.56
CA SER A 424 19.89 15.88 -12.89
C SER A 424 19.62 14.36 -12.83
N PRO A 425 18.69 13.82 -13.64
CA PRO A 425 18.24 12.42 -13.52
C PRO A 425 19.33 11.39 -13.83
N LYS A 426 20.48 11.80 -14.39
CA LYS A 426 21.57 10.89 -14.79
C LYS A 426 22.45 10.47 -13.61
N ALA A 427 22.69 11.37 -12.64
CA ALA A 427 23.55 11.06 -11.49
C ALA A 427 22.87 10.08 -10.52
N SER A 428 21.56 10.22 -10.30
CA SER A 428 20.77 9.33 -9.46
C SER A 428 20.67 7.90 -10.03
N THR A 429 20.52 7.76 -11.35
CA THR A 429 20.49 6.44 -12.02
C THR A 429 21.79 5.66 -11.84
N HIS A 430 22.95 6.32 -11.93
CA HIS A 430 24.25 5.65 -11.74
C HIS A 430 24.49 5.19 -10.30
N VAL A 431 24.09 5.97 -9.30
CA VAL A 431 24.15 5.57 -7.89
C VAL A 431 23.24 4.37 -7.63
N PHE A 432 22.06 4.35 -8.23
CA PHE A 432 21.12 3.25 -8.07
C PHE A 432 21.64 1.93 -8.65
N GLN A 433 22.19 1.97 -9.87
CA GLN A 433 22.82 0.81 -10.51
C GLN A 433 23.98 0.25 -9.67
N ALA A 434 24.78 1.14 -9.06
CA ALA A 434 25.87 0.73 -8.17
C ALA A 434 25.37 0.04 -6.88
N LEU A 435 24.30 0.57 -6.27
CA LEU A 435 23.68 -0.07 -5.10
C LEU A 435 23.07 -1.43 -5.45
N GLN A 436 22.42 -1.56 -6.61
CA GLN A 436 21.89 -2.84 -7.08
C GLN A 436 22.99 -3.88 -7.30
N TYR A 437 24.14 -3.47 -7.84
CA TYR A 437 25.30 -4.35 -7.98
C TYR A 437 25.77 -4.89 -6.62
N LEU A 438 25.93 -3.99 -5.63
CA LEU A 438 26.35 -4.37 -4.28
C LEU A 438 25.35 -5.31 -3.60
N LEU A 439 24.04 -5.04 -3.74
CA LEU A 439 22.99 -5.91 -3.18
C LEU A 439 23.02 -7.30 -3.83
N LYS A 440 23.13 -7.38 -5.16
CA LYS A 440 23.27 -8.67 -5.87
C LYS A 440 24.50 -9.44 -5.43
N LEU A 441 25.63 -8.76 -5.23
CA LEU A 441 26.86 -9.37 -4.74
C LEU A 441 26.70 -9.95 -3.32
N CYS A 442 26.02 -9.22 -2.43
CA CYS A 442 25.71 -9.67 -1.07
C CYS A 442 24.83 -10.94 -1.07
N SER A 443 23.90 -11.05 -2.02
CA SER A 443 23.09 -12.24 -2.20
C SER A 443 23.89 -13.44 -2.73
N HIS A 444 24.52 -13.28 -3.89
CA HIS A 444 25.31 -14.35 -4.50
C HIS A 444 26.30 -13.81 -5.56
N PRO A 445 27.59 -14.24 -5.56
CA PRO A 445 28.56 -13.82 -6.58
C PRO A 445 28.11 -14.04 -8.03
N LEU A 446 27.46 -15.19 -8.30
CA LEU A 446 26.93 -15.53 -9.63
C LEU A 446 25.94 -14.52 -10.23
N LEU A 447 25.18 -13.80 -9.39
CA LEU A 447 24.22 -12.79 -9.86
C LEU A 447 24.90 -11.59 -10.52
N VAL A 448 26.17 -11.40 -10.20
CA VAL A 448 27.01 -10.33 -10.72
C VAL A 448 27.91 -10.85 -11.84
N ALA A 449 28.37 -12.10 -11.73
CA ALA A 449 29.24 -12.73 -12.71
C ALA A 449 28.55 -12.90 -14.08
N GLY A 450 27.26 -13.29 -14.09
CA GLY A 450 26.53 -13.54 -15.33
C GLY A 450 27.16 -14.64 -16.21
N GLU A 451 26.55 -14.92 -17.37
CA GLU A 451 27.08 -15.90 -18.33
C GLU A 451 28.26 -15.34 -19.16
N ASN A 452 28.34 -14.01 -19.32
CA ASN A 452 29.42 -13.31 -20.04
C ASN A 452 30.27 -12.51 -19.06
N MET A 453 31.28 -13.17 -18.49
CA MET A 453 32.22 -12.56 -17.56
C MET A 453 33.22 -11.65 -18.30
N PRO A 454 33.37 -10.36 -17.91
CA PRO A 454 34.47 -9.54 -18.40
C PRO A 454 35.82 -10.12 -17.96
N GLU A 455 36.84 -10.06 -18.85
CA GLU A 455 38.16 -10.69 -18.66
C GLU A 455 38.86 -10.28 -17.34
N SER A 456 38.60 -9.07 -16.82
CA SER A 456 39.19 -8.60 -15.55
C SER A 456 38.68 -9.38 -14.33
N LEU A 457 37.40 -9.77 -14.31
CA LEU A 457 36.80 -10.56 -13.23
C LEU A 457 37.27 -12.01 -13.29
N VAL A 458 37.47 -12.55 -14.50
CA VAL A 458 37.97 -13.92 -14.71
C VAL A 458 39.39 -14.07 -14.17
N CYS A 459 40.30 -13.14 -14.50
CA CYS A 459 41.67 -13.15 -13.99
C CYS A 459 41.75 -13.08 -12.45
N GLN A 460 40.83 -12.34 -11.81
CA GLN A 460 40.83 -12.13 -10.36
C GLN A 460 40.23 -13.28 -9.55
N LEU A 461 39.24 -13.97 -10.13
CA LEU A 461 38.69 -15.19 -9.57
C LEU A 461 39.70 -16.35 -9.67
N HIS A 462 40.51 -16.36 -10.73
CA HIS A 462 41.60 -17.33 -10.92
C HIS A 462 42.74 -17.19 -9.88
N GLU A 463 42.87 -16.04 -9.22
CA GLU A 463 43.81 -15.85 -8.09
C GLU A 463 43.29 -16.40 -6.75
N LEU A 464 41.97 -16.56 -6.59
CA LEU A 464 41.33 -16.99 -5.34
C LEU A 464 40.87 -18.45 -5.37
N LEU A 465 40.64 -18.99 -6.56
CA LEU A 465 40.09 -20.33 -6.77
C LEU A 465 41.22 -21.32 -7.15
N PRO A 466 41.13 -22.60 -6.75
CA PRO A 466 42.12 -23.60 -7.13
C PRO A 466 42.28 -23.70 -8.66
N PRO A 467 43.52 -23.82 -9.18
CA PRO A 467 43.85 -23.62 -10.60
C PRO A 467 43.38 -24.73 -11.57
N SER A 468 42.38 -25.54 -11.19
CA SER A 468 41.97 -26.75 -11.93
C SER A 468 40.46 -26.96 -12.07
N CYS A 469 39.60 -26.00 -11.71
CA CYS A 469 38.15 -26.12 -11.87
C CYS A 469 37.54 -24.99 -12.70
N ASP A 470 36.50 -25.30 -13.48
CA ASP A 470 35.67 -24.29 -14.14
C ASP A 470 35.11 -23.34 -13.07
N ILE A 471 35.44 -22.05 -13.19
CA ILE A 471 35.06 -21.00 -12.24
C ILE A 471 33.55 -21.00 -11.96
N LEU A 472 32.74 -21.28 -12.97
CA LEU A 472 31.28 -21.36 -12.83
C LEU A 472 30.85 -22.55 -11.96
N LEU A 473 31.40 -23.75 -12.19
CA LEU A 473 31.09 -24.93 -11.38
C LEU A 473 31.54 -24.78 -9.93
N GLU A 474 32.63 -24.05 -9.70
CA GLU A 474 33.09 -23.77 -8.35
C GLU A 474 32.23 -22.72 -7.63
N LEU A 475 31.84 -21.65 -8.32
CA LEU A 475 30.93 -20.63 -7.78
C LEU A 475 29.53 -21.15 -7.45
N HIS A 476 29.12 -22.31 -8.01
CA HIS A 476 27.89 -23.02 -7.63
C HIS A 476 27.98 -23.76 -6.29
N LYS A 477 29.16 -23.85 -5.67
CA LYS A 477 29.30 -24.48 -4.34
C LYS A 477 28.75 -23.55 -3.25
N LEU A 478 28.00 -24.12 -2.30
CA LEU A 478 27.31 -23.40 -1.22
C LEU A 478 28.21 -22.47 -0.40
N HIS A 479 29.48 -22.84 -0.18
CA HIS A 479 30.40 -22.08 0.66
C HIS A 479 30.75 -20.67 0.12
N HIS A 480 30.50 -20.39 -1.16
CA HIS A 480 30.72 -19.06 -1.72
C HIS A 480 29.58 -18.08 -1.42
N SER A 481 28.39 -18.59 -1.03
CA SER A 481 27.28 -17.77 -0.54
C SER A 481 26.91 -18.16 0.91
N PRO A 482 27.39 -17.38 1.89
CA PRO A 482 27.08 -17.57 3.30
C PRO A 482 25.58 -17.55 3.60
N LYS A 483 24.78 -16.83 2.80
CA LYS A 483 23.31 -16.84 2.93
C LYS A 483 22.69 -18.18 2.58
N LEU A 484 23.22 -18.90 1.58
CA LEU A 484 22.72 -20.23 1.23
C LEU A 484 23.06 -21.25 2.32
N VAL A 485 24.24 -21.12 2.94
CA VAL A 485 24.62 -21.94 4.10
C VAL A 485 23.67 -21.67 5.27
N ALA A 486 23.42 -20.41 5.60
CA ALA A 486 22.47 -20.04 6.65
C ALA A 486 21.03 -20.52 6.33
N LEU A 487 20.63 -20.51 5.05
CA LEU A 487 19.34 -21.05 4.62
C LEU A 487 19.28 -22.57 4.83
N GLN A 488 20.34 -23.31 4.49
CA GLN A 488 20.45 -24.75 4.75
C GLN A 488 20.30 -25.05 6.24
N GLU A 489 21.03 -24.34 7.10
CA GLU A 489 20.94 -24.50 8.56
C GLU A 489 19.51 -24.26 9.07
N ILE A 490 18.82 -23.22 8.58
CA ILE A 490 17.42 -22.96 8.94
C ILE A 490 16.50 -24.11 8.50
N LEU A 491 16.69 -24.65 7.29
CA LEU A 491 15.86 -25.74 6.79
C LEU A 491 16.09 -27.03 7.60
N GLU A 492 17.34 -27.33 7.94
CA GLU A 492 17.70 -28.47 8.79
C GLU A 492 17.14 -28.31 10.22
N GLU A 493 17.25 -27.12 10.81
CA GLU A 493 16.61 -26.77 12.09
C GLU A 493 15.08 -26.93 12.05
N CYS A 494 14.46 -26.72 10.89
CA CYS A 494 13.03 -26.92 10.67
C CYS A 494 12.65 -28.39 10.43
N GLY A 495 13.62 -29.31 10.39
CA GLY A 495 13.40 -30.73 10.08
C GLY A 495 13.16 -31.01 8.59
N ILE A 496 13.48 -30.07 7.71
CA ILE A 496 13.32 -30.20 6.25
C ILE A 496 14.65 -30.65 5.66
N GLY A 497 14.63 -31.71 4.85
CA GLY A 497 15.83 -32.19 4.13
C GLY A 497 16.80 -33.04 4.96
N VAL A 498 16.45 -33.42 6.20
CA VAL A 498 17.27 -34.33 7.01
C VAL A 498 17.05 -35.78 6.56
N ASP A 499 18.14 -36.47 6.20
CA ASP A 499 18.10 -37.90 5.94
C ASP A 499 17.75 -38.66 7.22
N ALA A 500 16.73 -39.51 7.16
CA ALA A 500 16.22 -40.29 8.30
C ALA A 500 17.23 -41.26 8.95
N SER A 501 18.49 -41.29 8.49
CA SER A 501 19.55 -42.20 8.93
C SER A 501 20.57 -41.59 9.91
N SER A 502 20.52 -40.28 10.19
CA SER A 502 21.62 -39.57 10.89
C SER A 502 21.27 -38.88 12.23
N SER A 503 20.10 -39.11 12.84
CA SER A 503 19.79 -38.48 14.15
C SER A 503 19.14 -39.42 15.19
N ASP A 504 19.99 -39.97 16.07
CA ASP A 504 19.63 -40.63 17.34
C ASP A 504 19.22 -39.62 18.44
N ASN A 505 19.07 -38.33 18.11
CA ASN A 505 18.66 -37.24 19.00
C ASN A 505 17.42 -36.50 18.47
N ALA A 506 16.39 -37.25 18.07
CA ALA A 506 15.11 -36.69 17.68
C ALA A 506 14.35 -36.14 18.91
N VAL A 507 14.72 -34.93 19.36
CA VAL A 507 13.68 -34.00 19.81
C VAL A 507 12.72 -33.91 18.63
N SER A 508 11.44 -34.21 18.84
CA SER A 508 10.42 -34.16 17.81
C SER A 508 10.26 -32.72 17.30
N VAL A 509 11.18 -32.26 16.45
CA VAL A 509 11.07 -31.01 15.72
C VAL A 509 9.86 -31.18 14.84
N GLY A 510 8.83 -30.38 15.10
CA GLY A 510 7.58 -30.46 14.34
C GLY A 510 7.86 -30.25 12.86
N GLN A 511 7.13 -30.95 12.00
CA GLN A 511 7.21 -30.69 10.56
C GLN A 511 6.75 -29.24 10.31
N HIS A 512 7.71 -28.37 10.02
CA HIS A 512 7.52 -26.97 9.69
C HIS A 512 7.42 -26.81 8.17
N ARG A 513 6.72 -25.77 7.71
CA ARG A 513 6.61 -25.43 6.28
C ARG A 513 7.14 -24.03 6.05
N VAL A 514 8.01 -23.91 5.05
CA VAL A 514 8.85 -22.73 4.88
C VAL A 514 8.46 -21.93 3.63
N LEU A 515 8.32 -20.62 3.78
CA LEU A 515 8.24 -19.67 2.67
C LEU A 515 9.58 -18.98 2.49
N ILE A 516 10.15 -19.02 1.29
CA ILE A 516 11.45 -18.40 1.00
C ILE A 516 11.22 -17.22 0.06
N PHE A 517 11.52 -16.02 0.54
CA PHE A 517 11.35 -14.75 -0.16
C PHE A 517 12.69 -14.26 -0.73
N ALA A 518 12.68 -13.92 -2.03
CA ALA A 518 13.77 -13.23 -2.71
C ALA A 518 13.24 -12.07 -3.56
N GLN A 519 14.05 -11.06 -3.85
CA GLN A 519 13.67 -9.99 -4.79
C GLN A 519 13.97 -10.42 -6.23
N HIS A 520 15.14 -11.02 -6.46
CA HIS A 520 15.59 -11.43 -7.79
C HIS A 520 15.16 -12.84 -8.15
N LYS A 521 14.57 -13.01 -9.35
CA LYS A 521 14.26 -14.33 -9.93
C LYS A 521 15.50 -15.22 -10.04
N ALA A 522 16.62 -14.64 -10.46
CA ALA A 522 17.88 -15.36 -10.63
C ALA A 522 18.40 -15.96 -9.32
N LEU A 523 18.09 -15.37 -8.15
CA LEU A 523 18.44 -15.97 -6.86
C LEU A 523 17.60 -17.21 -6.56
N LEU A 524 16.31 -17.19 -6.93
CA LEU A 524 15.46 -18.38 -6.81
C LEU A 524 15.95 -19.52 -7.71
N ASP A 525 16.40 -19.21 -8.94
CA ASP A 525 17.02 -20.19 -9.84
C ASP A 525 18.25 -20.85 -9.21
N ILE A 526 19.09 -20.05 -8.52
CA ILE A 526 20.25 -20.53 -7.78
C ILE A 526 19.82 -21.43 -6.62
N ILE A 527 18.83 -21.04 -5.82
CA ILE A 527 18.35 -21.85 -4.68
C ILE A 527 17.80 -23.20 -5.18
N GLU A 528 17.05 -23.24 -6.28
CA GLU A 528 16.51 -24.49 -6.83
C GLU A 528 17.62 -25.45 -7.27
N ARG A 529 18.59 -24.97 -8.05
CA ARG A 529 19.66 -25.80 -8.59
C ARG A 529 20.70 -26.18 -7.53
N ASP A 530 21.16 -25.18 -6.79
CA ASP A 530 22.36 -25.30 -5.96
C ASP A 530 22.01 -25.79 -4.54
N LEU A 531 20.79 -25.62 -4.04
CA LEU A 531 20.34 -26.16 -2.74
C LEU A 531 19.45 -27.39 -2.90
N PHE A 532 18.28 -27.26 -3.52
CA PHE A 532 17.29 -28.34 -3.56
C PHE A 532 17.71 -29.51 -4.48
N GLN A 533 18.16 -29.26 -5.70
CA GLN A 533 18.53 -30.34 -6.62
C GLN A 533 19.86 -31.02 -6.23
N SER A 534 20.79 -30.25 -5.66
CA SER A 534 22.15 -30.73 -5.37
C SER A 534 22.27 -31.36 -3.98
N TYR A 535 21.80 -30.69 -2.93
CA TYR A 535 22.02 -31.11 -1.53
C TYR A 535 20.76 -31.68 -0.87
N MET A 536 19.56 -31.22 -1.22
CA MET A 536 18.30 -31.60 -0.57
C MET A 536 17.28 -32.25 -1.52
N LYS A 537 17.64 -33.38 -2.13
CA LYS A 537 16.81 -34.06 -3.16
C LYS A 537 15.45 -34.57 -2.65
N ASN A 538 15.30 -34.73 -1.33
CA ASN A 538 14.08 -35.24 -0.72
C ASN A 538 13.03 -34.13 -0.46
N VAL A 539 13.39 -32.86 -0.66
CA VAL A 539 12.50 -31.72 -0.36
C VAL A 539 11.55 -31.45 -1.51
N THR A 540 10.26 -31.45 -1.22
CA THR A 540 9.22 -31.03 -2.16
C THR A 540 9.05 -29.52 -2.10
N TYR A 541 9.09 -28.87 -3.25
CA TYR A 541 8.94 -27.43 -3.32
C TYR A 541 8.06 -26.98 -4.48
N LEU A 542 7.45 -25.82 -4.31
CA LEU A 542 6.75 -25.09 -5.36
C LEU A 542 7.41 -23.73 -5.58
N ARG A 543 7.20 -23.16 -6.77
CA ARG A 543 7.74 -21.85 -7.13
C ARG A 543 6.66 -20.91 -7.65
N LEU A 544 6.70 -19.68 -7.17
CA LEU A 544 5.78 -18.61 -7.53
C LEU A 544 6.54 -17.31 -7.79
N ASP A 545 6.81 -17.03 -9.06
CA ASP A 545 7.54 -15.84 -9.49
C ASP A 545 6.79 -15.05 -10.58
N GLY A 546 7.43 -13.99 -11.09
CA GLY A 546 6.87 -13.13 -12.12
C GLY A 546 6.63 -13.81 -13.47
N SER A 547 7.31 -14.94 -13.75
CA SER A 547 7.13 -15.68 -15.01
C SER A 547 5.93 -16.61 -15.01
N VAL A 548 5.40 -16.96 -13.83
CA VAL A 548 4.14 -17.70 -13.73
C VAL A 548 2.99 -16.79 -14.16
N GLU A 549 2.14 -17.29 -15.06
CA GLU A 549 0.93 -16.61 -15.51
C GLU A 549 -0.01 -16.29 -14.32
N PRO A 550 -0.60 -15.08 -14.25
CA PRO A 550 -1.42 -14.66 -13.12
C PRO A 550 -2.57 -15.63 -12.76
N GLN A 551 -3.18 -16.26 -13.76
CA GLN A 551 -4.28 -17.22 -13.56
C GLN A 551 -3.83 -18.46 -12.78
N LYS A 552 -2.63 -18.99 -13.07
CA LYS A 552 -2.08 -20.19 -12.42
C LYS A 552 -1.52 -19.93 -11.02
N ARG A 553 -1.19 -18.68 -10.68
CA ARG A 553 -0.61 -18.33 -9.36
C ARG A 553 -1.53 -18.72 -8.21
N PHE A 554 -2.84 -18.53 -8.37
CA PHE A 554 -3.80 -18.90 -7.35
C PHE A 554 -3.85 -20.43 -7.14
N ASP A 555 -3.79 -21.21 -8.23
CA ASP A 555 -3.82 -22.67 -8.16
C ASP A 555 -2.61 -23.25 -7.41
N ILE A 556 -1.42 -22.68 -7.62
CA ILE A 556 -0.19 -23.06 -6.90
C ILE A 556 -0.35 -22.81 -5.39
N VAL A 557 -0.90 -21.65 -5.01
CA VAL A 557 -1.15 -21.31 -3.60
C VAL A 557 -2.22 -22.22 -3.00
N LYS A 558 -3.27 -22.55 -3.77
CA LYS A 558 -4.31 -23.48 -3.35
C LYS A 558 -3.71 -24.87 -3.10
N ALA A 559 -2.86 -25.35 -4.02
CA ALA A 559 -2.15 -26.62 -3.88
C ALA A 559 -1.27 -26.65 -2.63
N PHE A 560 -0.47 -25.61 -2.38
CA PHE A 560 0.38 -25.50 -1.18
C PHE A 560 -0.42 -25.47 0.14
N ASN A 561 -1.61 -24.87 0.13
CA ASN A 561 -2.48 -24.86 1.32
C ASN A 561 -3.20 -26.19 1.54
N SER A 562 -3.59 -26.89 0.47
CA SER A 562 -4.32 -28.16 0.54
C SER A 562 -3.43 -29.38 0.76
N ASP A 563 -2.23 -29.36 0.19
CA ASP A 563 -1.31 -30.50 0.21
C ASP A 563 -0.26 -30.31 1.32
N PRO A 564 -0.29 -31.12 2.39
CA PRO A 564 0.68 -31.04 3.47
C PRO A 564 2.03 -31.68 3.11
N THR A 565 2.14 -32.36 1.97
CA THR A 565 3.39 -33.02 1.54
C THR A 565 4.41 -32.05 0.95
N ILE A 566 4.02 -30.79 0.73
CA ILE A 566 4.88 -29.74 0.16
C ILE A 566 5.57 -28.98 1.30
N ASP A 567 6.90 -29.12 1.37
CA ASP A 567 7.69 -28.57 2.48
C ASP A 567 8.02 -27.08 2.30
N ALA A 568 8.33 -26.65 1.07
CA ALA A 568 8.79 -25.30 0.78
C ALA A 568 8.04 -24.61 -0.38
N LEU A 569 7.84 -23.29 -0.27
CA LEU A 569 7.35 -22.45 -1.36
C LEU A 569 8.33 -21.29 -1.60
N LEU A 570 8.95 -21.29 -2.78
CA LEU A 570 9.84 -20.25 -3.28
C LEU A 570 9.00 -19.13 -3.91
N LEU A 571 9.21 -17.89 -3.48
CA LEU A 571 8.41 -16.78 -3.99
C LEU A 571 9.20 -15.48 -4.05
N THR A 572 8.88 -14.66 -5.04
CA THR A 572 9.46 -13.31 -5.10
C THR A 572 8.69 -12.39 -4.17
N THR A 573 9.36 -11.49 -3.44
CA THR A 573 8.71 -10.55 -2.50
C THR A 573 7.63 -9.71 -3.19
N HIS A 574 7.87 -9.33 -4.45
CA HIS A 574 6.89 -8.65 -5.27
C HIS A 574 5.60 -9.44 -5.49
N VAL A 575 5.69 -10.73 -5.85
CA VAL A 575 4.47 -11.53 -6.11
C VAL A 575 3.86 -12.05 -4.82
N GLY A 576 4.69 -12.44 -3.85
CA GLY A 576 4.28 -12.83 -2.50
C GLY A 576 3.59 -11.69 -1.74
N GLY A 577 3.92 -10.43 -2.03
CA GLY A 577 3.23 -9.27 -1.47
C GLY A 577 1.80 -9.08 -1.99
N LEU A 578 1.44 -9.62 -3.16
CA LEU A 578 0.17 -9.33 -3.85
C LEU A 578 -1.04 -10.11 -3.34
N GLY A 579 -1.29 -10.08 -2.03
CA GLY A 579 -2.62 -10.38 -1.49
C GLY A 579 -2.93 -11.86 -1.15
N LEU A 580 -2.06 -12.81 -1.53
CA LEU A 580 -2.31 -14.27 -1.42
C LEU A 580 -2.38 -14.77 0.04
N ASN A 581 -3.21 -15.77 0.34
CA ASN A 581 -3.31 -16.37 1.68
C ASN A 581 -2.39 -17.59 1.80
N LEU A 582 -1.39 -17.52 2.70
CA LEU A 582 -0.38 -18.57 2.90
C LEU A 582 -0.34 -19.03 4.37
N THR A 583 -1.52 -19.28 4.95
CA THR A 583 -1.67 -19.62 6.38
C THR A 583 -1.13 -21.00 6.75
N SER A 584 -0.80 -21.82 5.75
CA SER A 584 -0.30 -23.17 5.93
C SER A 584 1.16 -23.19 6.40
N ALA A 585 1.95 -22.16 6.07
CA ALA A 585 3.33 -22.01 6.49
C ALA A 585 3.46 -21.35 7.86
N ASP A 586 4.47 -21.76 8.62
CA ASP A 586 4.82 -21.25 9.95
C ASP A 586 6.20 -20.58 9.98
N THR A 587 7.10 -20.92 9.05
CA THR A 587 8.42 -20.29 8.96
C THR A 587 8.57 -19.50 7.66
N LEU A 588 9.07 -18.26 7.75
CA LEU A 588 9.37 -17.40 6.62
C LEU A 588 10.85 -17.04 6.64
N VAL A 589 11.52 -17.13 5.49
CA VAL A 589 12.93 -16.77 5.33
C VAL A 589 13.05 -15.70 4.25
N PHE A 590 13.59 -14.54 4.61
CA PHE A 590 13.91 -13.46 3.69
C PHE A 590 15.39 -13.52 3.33
N MET A 591 15.68 -13.89 2.09
CA MET A 591 17.03 -13.91 1.51
C MET A 591 17.50 -12.50 1.13
N GLU A 592 16.56 -11.68 0.69
CA GLU A 592 16.74 -10.30 0.24
C GLU A 592 15.63 -9.41 0.81
N HIS A 593 15.97 -8.14 1.13
CA HIS A 593 15.05 -7.17 1.71
C HIS A 593 14.76 -6.03 0.74
N ASP A 594 13.54 -5.49 0.77
CA ASP A 594 13.20 -4.30 -0.01
C ASP A 594 13.72 -3.02 0.67
N TRP A 595 13.77 -1.89 -0.04
CA TRP A 595 14.02 -0.60 0.60
C TRP A 595 12.79 -0.08 1.34
N ASN A 596 11.60 -0.48 0.88
CA ASN A 596 10.33 -0.14 1.49
C ASN A 596 9.91 -1.23 2.49
N PRO A 597 9.91 -0.95 3.81
CA PRO A 597 9.54 -1.93 4.83
C PRO A 597 8.10 -2.43 4.68
N MET A 598 7.22 -1.67 4.04
CA MET A 598 5.82 -2.05 3.87
C MET A 598 5.68 -3.29 2.98
N ARG A 599 6.56 -3.49 1.99
CA ARG A 599 6.51 -4.67 1.11
C ARG A 599 6.85 -5.94 1.87
N ASP A 600 7.88 -5.89 2.69
CA ASP A 600 8.29 -7.03 3.52
C ASP A 600 7.23 -7.33 4.59
N LEU A 601 6.67 -6.29 5.25
CA LEU A 601 5.54 -6.42 6.18
C LEU A 601 4.32 -7.06 5.50
N GLN A 602 3.98 -6.60 4.30
CA GLN A 602 2.87 -7.14 3.51
C GLN A 602 3.09 -8.61 3.14
N ALA A 603 4.33 -9.02 2.86
CA ALA A 603 4.71 -10.41 2.63
C ALA A 603 4.62 -11.26 3.90
N MET A 604 5.10 -10.78 5.05
CA MET A 604 4.97 -11.45 6.35
C MET A 604 3.50 -11.69 6.75
N ASP A 605 2.65 -10.68 6.54
CA ASP A 605 1.22 -10.74 6.88
C ASP A 605 0.39 -11.68 5.98
N ARG A 606 1.03 -12.35 5.01
CA ARG A 606 0.40 -13.43 4.22
C ARG A 606 0.30 -14.73 4.98
N ALA A 607 1.29 -15.01 5.83
CA ALA A 607 1.33 -16.18 6.70
C ALA A 607 0.81 -15.85 8.11
N HIS A 608 1.13 -14.66 8.62
CA HIS A 608 0.61 -14.17 9.90
C HIS A 608 -0.78 -13.54 9.73
N ARG A 609 -1.79 -14.40 9.57
CA ARG A 609 -3.17 -14.01 9.27
C ARG A 609 -4.16 -14.94 9.98
N LEU A 610 -5.42 -14.49 10.07
CA LEU A 610 -6.54 -15.31 10.52
C LEU A 610 -6.54 -16.69 9.84
N GLY A 611 -6.56 -17.74 10.67
CA GLY A 611 -6.42 -19.12 10.24
C GLY A 611 -5.07 -19.74 10.61
N GLN A 612 -4.07 -18.92 10.94
CA GLN A 612 -2.82 -19.38 11.51
C GLN A 612 -3.03 -19.89 12.94
N LYS A 613 -2.52 -21.10 13.21
CA LYS A 613 -2.58 -21.75 14.53
C LYS A 613 -1.21 -21.89 15.17
N LYS A 614 -0.13 -21.84 14.39
CA LYS A 614 1.25 -21.97 14.85
C LYS A 614 1.90 -20.59 15.00
N VAL A 615 2.87 -20.49 15.89
CA VAL A 615 3.75 -19.31 16.02
C VAL A 615 4.49 -19.11 14.70
N VAL A 616 4.50 -17.87 14.19
CA VAL A 616 5.13 -17.54 12.91
C VAL A 616 6.55 -17.07 13.16
N ASN A 617 7.54 -17.83 12.68
CA ASN A 617 8.96 -17.48 12.76
C ASN A 617 9.39 -16.79 11.46
N VAL A 618 9.93 -15.58 11.57
CA VAL A 618 10.45 -14.82 10.43
C VAL A 618 11.95 -14.67 10.58
N HIS A 619 12.72 -15.32 9.71
CA HIS A 619 14.17 -15.18 9.62
C HIS A 619 14.55 -14.17 8.54
N ARG A 620 15.33 -13.16 8.92
CA ARG A 620 15.88 -12.16 8.00
C ARG A 620 17.38 -12.37 7.89
N LEU A 621 17.85 -12.79 6.72
CA LEU A 621 19.29 -12.94 6.48
C LEU A 621 19.90 -11.60 6.11
N ILE A 622 20.96 -11.18 6.80
CA ILE A 622 21.60 -9.87 6.61
C ILE A 622 23.12 -10.05 6.57
N MET A 623 23.79 -9.52 5.55
CA MET A 623 25.26 -9.52 5.49
C MET A 623 25.87 -8.41 6.35
N ARG A 624 26.74 -8.75 7.31
CA ARG A 624 27.39 -7.78 8.22
C ARG A 624 28.31 -6.81 7.47
N GLY A 625 28.30 -5.53 7.87
CA GLY A 625 29.22 -4.53 7.32
C GLY A 625 28.95 -4.14 5.86
N THR A 626 27.79 -4.51 5.32
CA THR A 626 27.41 -4.24 3.92
C THR A 626 26.31 -3.18 3.83
N VAL A 627 25.90 -2.87 2.59
CA VAL A 627 24.74 -2.03 2.30
C VAL A 627 23.44 -2.59 2.91
N GLU A 628 23.29 -3.91 3.05
CA GLU A 628 22.06 -4.53 3.57
C GLU A 628 21.76 -4.12 5.01
N GLU A 629 22.78 -4.04 5.85
CA GLU A 629 22.63 -3.60 7.24
C GLU A 629 22.10 -2.15 7.32
N LYS A 630 22.55 -1.29 6.40
CA LYS A 630 22.06 0.09 6.27
C LYS A 630 20.62 0.16 5.77
N VAL A 631 20.25 -0.71 4.81
CA VAL A 631 18.86 -0.84 4.35
C VAL A 631 17.97 -1.20 5.53
N MET A 632 18.38 -2.17 6.35
CA MET A 632 17.63 -2.61 7.52
C MET A 632 17.53 -1.53 8.59
N SER A 633 18.59 -0.76 8.85
CA SER A 633 18.51 0.38 9.78
C SER A 633 17.53 1.46 9.28
N LEU A 634 17.53 1.73 7.98
CA LEU A 634 16.62 2.69 7.36
C LEU A 634 15.17 2.22 7.42
N GLN A 635 14.92 0.93 7.18
CA GLN A 635 13.59 0.34 7.35
C GLN A 635 13.09 0.51 8.79
N LYS A 636 13.90 0.16 9.79
CA LYS A 636 13.57 0.32 11.22
C LYS A 636 13.25 1.78 11.55
N PHE A 637 14.04 2.71 11.02
CA PHE A 637 13.78 4.15 11.15
C PHE A 637 12.43 4.54 10.54
N LYS A 638 12.14 4.17 9.29
CA LYS A 638 10.87 4.49 8.61
C LYS A 638 9.65 3.95 9.35
N VAL A 639 9.73 2.71 9.84
CA VAL A 639 8.64 2.12 10.64
C VAL A 639 8.46 2.89 11.95
N SER A 640 9.55 3.25 12.63
CA SER A 640 9.49 4.05 13.86
C SER A 640 8.87 5.43 13.64
N VAL A 641 9.24 6.11 12.56
CA VAL A 641 8.68 7.42 12.19
C VAL A 641 7.19 7.28 11.87
N ALA A 642 6.80 6.28 11.08
CA ALA A 642 5.40 6.02 10.77
C ALA A 642 4.58 5.77 12.05
N ASN A 643 5.07 4.93 12.96
CA ASN A 643 4.38 4.63 14.22
C ASN A 643 4.29 5.87 15.14
N ALA A 644 5.34 6.70 15.19
CA ALA A 644 5.35 7.94 15.97
C ALA A 644 4.34 8.98 15.44
N VAL A 645 4.08 8.99 14.13
CA VAL A 645 3.07 9.88 13.51
C VAL A 645 1.64 9.38 13.76
N ILE A 646 1.45 8.07 13.88
CA ILE A 646 0.14 7.42 14.05
C ILE A 646 -0.40 7.56 15.48
N ASN A 647 0.46 7.47 16.50
CA ASN A 647 0.02 7.60 17.89
C ASN A 647 -0.09 9.08 18.29
N ALA A 648 -1.32 9.57 18.42
CA ALA A 648 -1.63 10.94 18.84
C ALA A 648 -0.99 11.33 20.19
N GLU A 649 -0.68 10.35 21.04
CA GLU A 649 0.00 10.53 22.34
C GLU A 649 1.51 10.83 22.22
N ASN A 650 2.13 10.57 21.07
CA ASN A 650 3.56 10.88 20.81
C ASN A 650 3.77 12.20 20.06
N ALA A 651 2.79 13.11 20.10
CA ALA A 651 2.86 14.42 19.44
C ALA A 651 4.08 15.27 19.85
N SER A 652 4.76 14.95 20.95
CA SER A 652 5.97 15.64 21.42
C SER A 652 7.24 15.33 20.61
N LEU A 653 7.24 14.32 19.72
CA LEU A 653 8.40 13.99 18.87
C LEU A 653 8.37 14.68 17.50
N LYS A 654 7.29 15.39 17.16
CA LYS A 654 7.20 16.20 15.92
C LYS A 654 8.15 17.39 15.88
N THR A 655 8.85 17.69 16.98
CA THR A 655 9.77 18.84 17.12
C THR A 655 11.24 18.49 16.96
N MET A 656 11.61 17.24 16.62
CA MET A 656 13.01 16.87 16.39
C MET A 656 13.32 16.72 14.90
N ASN A 657 14.30 17.48 14.44
CA ASN A 657 14.79 17.48 13.05
C ASN A 657 15.29 16.08 12.65
N THR A 658 14.89 15.64 11.45
CA THR A 658 15.35 14.41 10.78
C THR A 658 16.88 14.31 10.73
N ASP A 659 17.57 15.46 10.60
CA ASP A 659 19.04 15.54 10.59
C ASP A 659 19.69 15.22 11.95
N GLN A 660 19.04 15.58 13.06
CA GLN A 660 19.51 15.29 14.43
C GLN A 660 19.33 13.81 14.78
N LEU A 661 18.26 13.18 14.28
CA LEU A 661 18.06 11.73 14.40
C LEU A 661 19.07 10.95 13.58
N LEU A 662 19.45 11.43 12.39
CA LEU A 662 20.51 10.83 11.58
C LEU A 662 21.93 11.03 12.19
N ASP A 663 22.17 12.13 12.90
CA ASP A 663 23.44 12.37 13.63
C ASP A 663 23.62 11.47 14.87
N LEU A 664 22.51 11.05 15.50
CA LEU A 664 22.54 10.06 16.59
C LEU A 664 23.07 8.70 16.10
N PHE A 665 22.84 8.34 14.83
CA PHE A 665 23.38 7.12 14.21
C PHE A 665 24.84 7.27 13.76
N ALA A 666 25.26 8.44 13.26
CA ALA A 666 26.68 8.69 12.95
C ALA A 666 27.57 8.67 14.20
N SER A 667 27.04 9.07 15.36
CA SER A 667 27.76 9.03 16.65
C SER A 667 27.94 7.62 17.23
N ALA A 668 27.20 6.61 16.74
CA ALA A 668 27.35 5.23 17.19
C ALA A 668 28.63 4.57 16.64
N GLU A 669 29.06 4.94 15.43
CA GLU A 669 30.31 4.45 14.82
C GLU A 669 31.56 4.98 15.53
N THR A 670 31.47 6.15 16.19
CA THR A 670 32.60 6.78 16.89
C THR A 670 32.83 6.23 18.31
N ARG A 671 31.80 5.65 18.96
CA ARG A 671 31.96 5.06 20.30
C ARG A 671 32.67 3.70 20.29
N ALA A 672 32.64 2.96 19.18
CA ALA A 672 33.27 1.64 19.09
C ALA A 672 34.80 1.67 18.92
N LYS A 673 35.41 2.84 18.62
CA LYS A 673 36.86 3.00 18.45
C LYS A 673 37.57 3.67 19.63
N GLY A 674 36.89 3.93 20.74
CA GLY A 674 37.42 4.70 21.87
C GLY A 674 37.54 3.92 23.18
N ALA A 675 38.10 2.71 23.18
CA ALA A 675 38.28 1.92 24.39
C ALA A 675 39.64 1.23 24.50
N THR A 676 40.75 1.95 24.27
CA THR A 676 42.09 1.57 24.76
C THR A 676 43.03 2.78 24.75
N ALA A 677 43.21 3.44 25.90
CA ALA A 677 44.49 4.00 26.41
C ALA A 677 44.22 4.99 27.56
N SER A 678 44.94 4.81 28.68
CA SER A 678 44.74 5.53 29.94
C SER A 678 45.72 6.71 30.12
N LYS A 679 45.25 7.75 30.82
CA LYS A 679 45.94 8.70 31.72
C LYS A 679 47.31 9.30 31.33
N ARG A 680 47.36 10.63 31.21
CA ARG A 680 48.16 11.55 32.06
C ARG A 680 47.76 13.03 31.87
N THR A 681 48.05 13.81 32.90
CA THR A 681 47.56 15.16 33.23
C THR A 681 48.42 16.32 32.69
N ASP A 682 47.79 17.51 32.72
CA ASP A 682 48.32 18.89 32.80
C ASP A 682 48.67 19.69 31.53
N GLY A 683 47.92 20.81 31.37
CA GLY A 683 48.52 22.15 31.39
C GLY A 683 48.90 22.86 30.09
N SER A 684 48.16 23.94 29.81
CA SER A 684 48.56 25.17 29.09
C SER A 684 48.43 25.27 27.57
N SER A 685 47.97 26.47 27.20
CA SER A 685 47.64 27.06 25.90
C SER A 685 48.74 27.02 24.83
N LEU A 686 48.35 26.86 23.55
CA LEU A 686 48.56 27.82 22.45
C LEU A 686 48.10 27.21 21.12
N ASP A 687 47.63 28.08 20.23
CA ASP A 687 47.12 27.82 18.88
C ASP A 687 47.98 26.88 18.03
N GLU A 688 47.35 25.89 17.39
CA GLU A 688 47.71 25.44 16.03
C GLU A 688 46.56 24.59 15.44
N ASP A 689 45.97 25.08 14.35
CA ASP A 689 45.04 24.35 13.48
C ASP A 689 45.65 23.03 12.97
N PRO A 690 44.83 21.97 12.80
CA PRO A 690 44.89 21.26 11.53
C PRO A 690 43.51 21.06 10.92
N LYS A 691 43.33 21.68 9.74
CA LYS A 691 42.32 21.30 8.74
C LYS A 691 42.38 19.80 8.47
N LEU A 692 41.31 19.07 8.79
CA LEU A 692 41.04 17.74 8.25
C LEU A 692 39.56 17.57 7.89
N MET A 693 39.33 17.74 6.58
CA MET A 693 38.37 17.04 5.70
C MET A 693 36.90 16.90 6.14
N GLY A 694 36.09 17.85 5.67
CA GLY A 694 34.66 17.65 5.45
C GLY A 694 34.41 16.82 4.19
N THR A 695 34.03 15.55 4.35
CA THR A 695 33.65 14.65 3.23
C THR A 695 32.36 13.86 3.47
N GLY A 696 31.69 14.05 4.62
CA GLY A 696 30.48 13.30 4.97
C GLY A 696 29.14 13.90 4.50
N LYS A 697 29.10 15.17 4.09
CA LYS A 697 27.83 15.87 3.80
C LYS A 697 27.16 15.46 2.49
N GLY A 698 27.93 15.14 1.44
CA GLY A 698 27.39 14.83 0.12
C GLY A 698 26.59 13.52 0.06
N LEU A 699 27.11 12.43 0.63
CA LEU A 699 26.38 11.16 0.70
C LEU A 699 25.13 11.24 1.59
N LYS A 700 25.17 12.04 2.66
CA LYS A 700 24.04 12.23 3.58
C LYS A 700 22.89 13.00 2.90
N ALA A 701 23.21 14.01 2.08
CA ALA A 701 22.23 14.74 1.27
C ALA A 701 21.60 13.87 0.18
N ILE A 702 22.38 12.99 -0.46
CA ILE A 702 21.88 12.04 -1.46
C ILE A 702 20.95 11.00 -0.81
N LEU A 703 21.34 10.42 0.34
CA LEU A 703 20.50 9.46 1.09
C LEU A 703 19.21 10.08 1.62
N GLY A 704 19.20 11.38 1.94
CA GLY A 704 17.99 12.14 2.29
C GLY A 704 17.09 12.42 1.08
N GLY A 705 17.65 12.79 -0.07
CA GLY A 705 16.91 12.98 -1.32
C GLY A 705 16.42 11.69 -1.99
N LEU A 706 16.96 10.54 -1.57
CA LEU A 706 16.53 9.21 -2.00
C LEU A 706 15.06 8.94 -1.64
N GLU A 707 14.49 9.62 -0.64
CA GLU A 707 13.09 9.44 -0.20
C GLU A 707 12.05 9.80 -1.28
N ASP A 708 12.33 10.80 -2.12
CA ASP A 708 11.42 11.28 -3.18
C ASP A 708 11.67 10.63 -4.55
N LEU A 709 12.79 9.93 -4.72
CA LEU A 709 13.29 9.51 -6.05
C LEU A 709 12.82 8.12 -6.52
N TRP A 710 12.31 7.27 -5.64
CA TRP A 710 11.98 5.89 -6.00
C TRP A 710 10.53 5.73 -6.45
N ASP A 711 10.26 6.16 -7.70
CA ASP A 711 9.02 5.81 -8.39
C ASP A 711 9.09 4.38 -8.96
N GLN A 712 7.98 3.64 -8.90
CA GLN A 712 7.91 2.23 -9.32
C GLN A 712 8.21 2.02 -10.82
N SER A 713 8.14 3.09 -11.61
CA SER A 713 8.46 3.10 -13.04
C SER A 713 9.95 2.87 -13.34
N GLN A 714 10.85 3.24 -12.44
CA GLN A 714 12.31 3.05 -12.63
C GLN A 714 12.70 1.57 -12.54
N TYR A 715 12.03 0.78 -11.68
CA TYR A 715 12.21 -0.67 -11.57
C TYR A 715 12.02 -1.43 -12.89
N THR A 716 11.17 -0.91 -13.79
CA THR A 716 10.86 -1.57 -15.07
C THR A 716 11.82 -1.21 -16.21
N GLU A 717 12.46 -0.03 -16.16
CA GLU A 717 13.34 0.45 -17.24
C GLU A 717 14.82 0.07 -17.03
N GLU A 718 15.20 -0.37 -15.82
CA GLU A 718 16.60 -0.54 -15.40
C GLU A 718 17.16 -1.97 -15.55
N TYR A 719 16.47 -2.87 -16.25
CA TYR A 719 16.93 -4.25 -16.47
C TYR A 719 18.16 -4.39 -17.41
N ASN A 720 18.76 -3.30 -17.88
CA ASN A 720 19.91 -3.32 -18.80
C ASN A 720 21.26 -3.10 -18.08
N LEU A 721 21.57 -3.97 -17.11
CA LEU A 721 22.86 -3.99 -16.39
C LEU A 721 24.07 -4.18 -17.35
N SER A 722 23.83 -4.82 -18.49
CA SER A 722 24.79 -5.08 -19.58
C SER A 722 25.38 -3.79 -20.16
N GLN A 723 24.58 -2.73 -20.34
CA GLN A 723 25.09 -1.44 -20.80
C GLN A 723 25.96 -0.72 -19.75
N PHE A 724 25.70 -0.95 -18.46
CA PHE A 724 26.48 -0.35 -17.38
C PHE A 724 27.83 -1.06 -17.20
N LEU A 725 27.85 -2.40 -17.20
CA LEU A 725 29.09 -3.19 -17.14
C LEU A 725 30.01 -2.94 -18.34
N ALA A 726 29.44 -2.69 -19.53
CA ALA A 726 30.21 -2.32 -20.71
C ALA A 726 30.87 -0.92 -20.60
N LYS A 727 30.27 0.01 -19.85
CA LYS A 727 30.82 1.36 -19.62
C LYS A 727 31.89 1.42 -18.53
N LEU A 728 31.79 0.56 -17.52
CA LEU A 728 32.78 0.47 -16.44
C LEU A 728 34.15 -0.07 -16.90
N ASN A 729 34.17 -0.79 -18.02
CA ASN A 729 35.36 -1.45 -18.56
C ASN A 729 35.90 -0.79 -19.84
N GLY A 730 35.39 0.40 -20.19
CA GLY A 730 35.79 1.17 -21.38
C GLY A 730 36.83 2.22 -21.09
#